data_AF-A0A947JNE7-F1
#
_entry.id   AF-A0A947JNE7-F1
#
_cell.length_a   1.000
_cell.length_b   1.000
_cell.length_c   1.000
_cell.angle_alpha   90.00
_cell.angle_beta   90.00
_cell.angle_gamma   90.00
#
_symmetry.space_group_name_H-M   'P 1'
#
loop_
_entity.id
_entity.type
_entity.pdbx_description
1 polymer ?
#
loop_
_entity_poly.entity_id
_entity_poly.type
_entity_poly.pdbx_seq_one_letter_code
_entity_poly.pdbx_strand_id
1 'polypeptide(L)'
;MSAGSCFRKNFFGLSVLIITCLVLNLSIFTTSIYARIQSKKDDKDSIIQEKIKEVEDLKNRIQQLEKSFDSTLEKQRKEHKKEMEMLSQEIDQCKNKLQQARDIIGKEDERAKELMDSIEQKKTQIADLEKQITEKEKILKQQEKTYRAEMLAQKDKFDKQIKEIVKEHEEKISTLEKKKYETGKEIVALGENAADLKKQLKKMHAAQAACLETEQELERAKKDLAGIKKELSQSQDVIKQKEAQIYKLTQALDNSDRQIDKFDLQLKLLKESLTEKNRKKIMLLIEEATGQFNDLIATYDLKFADLEKENAATKQKLQNSSKVIEEISQSIDKVKEEEIAQKTKQLEDLRKKFDESQRQIEESTQKIADYEKQLSRQDKLRRLSVFEEKNKSSEQLKELSEKNTEKTEQLKQLLSEMKERDNKIEQLTADLKSKQKEKGFLEAEITRISCLKEEDKTINVKSGPELEEYKQQAILSEREYAAISEELEKSKADVSRLEAQLSEAKIGLEKSNREMSELKTALGEKLDENRVLNDRLKDKNAAGKEEEKTTKILKIKDQENNYLNEKIKQLESGKEQDTQNRLNERKTATQKEEEYEKKIVGMTESYMGEIDKLKNESVGLKDKLEKAAAEISMMQNKLNEEKTAAGKEEEKYKKNIVGSTETYKDEINKLKNELTITSQKNQALAQQLLVLEDRNRTVREEILTKDEQINLLNKTIKKYDAQSRKTEERFEAAKTDLENKYRMQMAKITEERDENIRQLKEKVEQYAARTDMLEKTAVRTAQEMGKKDLIIDELRKKIGQAKIVMEQRDDKIRQLSGALEKKEGEVKTLKGQLDKIEKDLQQLLTK
;
A
#
# COMPACT_ATOMS: atom_id res chain seq x y z
N MET A 1 -133.15 -14.43 -106.21
CA MET A 1 -133.80 -14.09 -104.93
C MET A 1 -132.89 -14.51 -103.78
N SER A 2 -132.47 -13.53 -102.97
CA SER A 2 -131.86 -13.57 -101.63
C SER A 2 -130.88 -14.71 -101.25
N ALA A 3 -129.60 -14.49 -101.51
CA ALA A 3 -128.46 -15.17 -100.90
C ALA A 3 -127.62 -14.13 -100.13
N GLY A 4 -127.28 -14.41 -98.86
CA GLY A 4 -126.24 -13.68 -98.12
C GLY A 4 -126.57 -13.26 -96.70
N SER A 5 -126.43 -14.16 -95.71
CA SER A 5 -126.25 -13.78 -94.29
C SER A 5 -125.74 -14.89 -93.34
N CYS A 6 -124.89 -15.82 -93.79
CA CYS A 6 -124.47 -16.97 -92.94
C CYS A 6 -122.97 -17.08 -92.58
N PHE A 7 -122.13 -16.06 -92.79
CA PHE A 7 -120.66 -16.20 -92.59
C PHE A 7 -119.98 -15.20 -91.63
N ARG A 8 -120.71 -14.50 -90.74
CA ARG A 8 -120.12 -13.51 -89.80
C ARG A 8 -120.22 -13.81 -88.29
N LYS A 9 -120.85 -14.90 -87.83
CA LYS A 9 -121.03 -15.17 -86.39
C LYS A 9 -120.11 -16.24 -85.76
N ASN A 10 -119.49 -17.13 -86.53
CA ASN A 10 -118.58 -18.16 -85.98
C ASN A 10 -117.10 -17.75 -85.93
N PHE A 11 -116.69 -16.66 -86.60
CA PHE A 11 -115.29 -16.22 -86.58
C PHE A 11 -114.95 -15.38 -85.33
N PHE A 12 -115.91 -14.60 -84.80
CA PHE A 12 -115.71 -13.80 -83.59
C PHE A 12 -115.63 -14.64 -82.31
N GLY A 13 -116.35 -15.75 -82.21
CA GLY A 13 -116.30 -16.64 -81.04
C GLY A 13 -114.96 -17.37 -80.92
N LEU A 14 -114.42 -17.87 -82.04
CA LEU A 14 -113.13 -18.56 -82.05
C LEU A 14 -111.95 -17.59 -81.84
N SER A 15 -112.00 -16.39 -82.42
CA SER A 15 -110.95 -15.38 -82.20
C SER A 15 -110.93 -14.89 -80.77
N VAL A 16 -112.10 -14.68 -80.14
CA VAL A 16 -112.18 -14.29 -78.73
C VAL A 16 -111.64 -15.41 -77.85
N LEU A 17 -112.02 -16.68 -78.07
CA LEU A 17 -111.54 -17.81 -77.28
C LEU A 17 -110.02 -18.03 -77.40
N ILE A 18 -109.46 -17.89 -78.61
CA ILE A 18 -108.02 -17.98 -78.85
C ILE A 18 -107.29 -16.82 -78.17
N ILE A 19 -107.84 -15.60 -78.21
CA ILE A 19 -107.27 -14.45 -77.51
C ILE A 19 -107.35 -14.62 -75.99
N THR A 20 -108.47 -15.11 -75.42
CA THR A 20 -108.53 -15.38 -73.97
C THR A 20 -107.58 -16.47 -73.55
N CYS A 21 -107.43 -17.56 -74.33
CA CYS A 21 -106.45 -18.60 -74.05
C CYS A 21 -105.01 -18.09 -74.16
N LEU A 22 -104.70 -17.22 -75.14
CA LEU A 22 -103.39 -16.60 -75.25
C LEU A 22 -103.10 -15.65 -74.10
N VAL A 23 -104.08 -14.85 -73.66
CA VAL A 23 -103.95 -13.94 -72.49
C VAL A 23 -103.80 -14.73 -71.19
N LEU A 24 -104.53 -15.83 -71.02
CA LEU A 24 -104.37 -16.72 -69.85
C LEU A 24 -103.01 -17.42 -69.85
N ASN A 25 -102.56 -17.93 -71.00
CA ASN A 25 -101.24 -18.54 -71.11
C ASN A 25 -100.12 -17.51 -70.91
N LEU A 26 -100.28 -16.27 -71.39
CA LEU A 26 -99.35 -15.19 -71.12
C LEU A 26 -99.33 -14.85 -69.62
N SER A 27 -100.50 -14.77 -68.98
CA SER A 27 -100.65 -14.50 -67.54
C SER A 27 -99.99 -15.57 -66.68
N ILE A 28 -100.22 -16.86 -67.01
CA ILE A 28 -99.59 -17.99 -66.32
C ILE A 28 -98.07 -17.99 -66.55
N PHE A 29 -97.63 -17.70 -67.78
CA PHE A 29 -96.21 -17.62 -68.11
C PHE A 29 -95.50 -16.46 -67.40
N THR A 30 -96.12 -15.27 -67.35
CA THR A 30 -95.60 -14.11 -66.60
C THR A 30 -95.60 -14.37 -65.10
N THR A 31 -96.61 -15.04 -64.56
CA THR A 31 -96.68 -15.40 -63.13
C THR A 31 -95.62 -16.44 -62.78
N SER A 32 -95.38 -17.42 -63.66
CA SER A 32 -94.32 -18.43 -63.50
C SER A 32 -92.92 -17.81 -63.57
N ILE A 33 -92.68 -16.89 -64.51
CA ILE A 33 -91.40 -16.15 -64.60
C ILE A 33 -91.22 -15.28 -63.36
N TYR A 34 -92.25 -14.56 -62.92
CA TYR A 34 -92.19 -13.70 -61.73
C TYR A 34 -91.89 -14.51 -60.46
N ALA A 35 -92.56 -15.66 -60.26
CA ALA A 35 -92.28 -16.55 -59.14
C ALA A 35 -90.84 -17.10 -59.18
N ARG A 36 -90.31 -17.41 -60.38
CA ARG A 36 -88.93 -17.90 -60.54
C ARG A 36 -87.88 -16.81 -60.33
N ILE A 37 -88.18 -15.56 -60.71
CA ILE A 37 -87.34 -14.40 -60.42
C ILE A 37 -87.37 -14.10 -58.92
N GLN A 38 -88.54 -14.18 -58.28
CA GLN A 38 -88.70 -13.94 -56.86
C GLN A 38 -87.97 -15.01 -56.03
N SER A 39 -88.13 -16.29 -56.36
CA SER A 39 -87.36 -17.37 -55.72
C SER A 39 -85.84 -17.18 -55.87
N LYS A 40 -85.35 -16.82 -57.07
CA LYS A 40 -83.92 -16.51 -57.26
C LYS A 40 -83.45 -15.27 -56.50
N LYS A 41 -84.35 -14.31 -56.25
CA LYS A 41 -84.07 -13.13 -55.44
C LYS A 41 -84.00 -13.51 -53.97
N ASP A 42 -84.96 -14.28 -53.47
CA ASP A 42 -85.01 -14.75 -52.09
C ASP A 42 -83.81 -15.67 -51.77
N ASP A 43 -83.37 -16.52 -52.71
CA ASP A 43 -82.15 -17.32 -52.58
C ASP A 43 -80.89 -16.45 -52.49
N LYS A 44 -80.81 -15.38 -53.30
CA LYS A 44 -79.69 -14.42 -53.25
C LYS A 44 -79.71 -13.61 -51.96
N ASP A 45 -80.87 -13.16 -51.51
CA ASP A 45 -81.04 -12.42 -50.27
C ASP A 45 -80.70 -13.31 -49.07
N SER A 46 -81.04 -14.61 -49.11
CA SER A 46 -80.61 -15.60 -48.11
C SER A 46 -79.09 -15.77 -48.07
N ILE A 47 -78.42 -15.89 -49.23
CA ILE A 47 -76.95 -15.97 -49.30
C ILE A 47 -76.31 -14.67 -48.79
N ILE A 48 -76.89 -13.50 -49.10
CA ILE A 48 -76.40 -12.21 -48.61
C ILE A 48 -76.53 -12.14 -47.09
N GLN A 49 -77.64 -12.59 -46.50
CA GLN A 49 -77.83 -12.61 -45.04
C GLN A 49 -76.85 -13.58 -44.34
N GLU A 50 -76.59 -14.74 -44.94
CA GLU A 50 -75.57 -15.68 -44.44
C GLU A 50 -74.17 -15.05 -44.47
N LYS A 51 -73.82 -14.36 -45.56
CA LYS A 51 -72.54 -13.65 -45.67
C LYS A 51 -72.42 -12.45 -44.73
N ILE A 52 -73.51 -11.72 -44.47
CA ILE A 52 -73.54 -10.66 -43.45
C ILE A 52 -73.27 -11.25 -42.07
N LYS A 53 -73.87 -12.41 -41.76
CA LYS A 53 -73.65 -13.10 -40.48
C LYS A 53 -72.21 -13.59 -40.34
N GLU A 54 -71.61 -14.17 -41.38
CA GLU A 54 -70.19 -14.54 -41.39
C GLU A 54 -69.28 -13.33 -41.15
N VAL A 55 -69.57 -12.18 -41.77
CA VAL A 55 -68.81 -10.93 -41.58
C VAL A 55 -68.94 -10.42 -40.14
N GLU A 56 -70.13 -10.46 -39.54
CA GLU A 56 -70.32 -10.02 -38.15
C GLU A 56 -69.62 -10.99 -37.16
N ASP A 57 -69.65 -12.29 -37.42
CA ASP A 57 -68.91 -13.29 -36.61
C ASP A 57 -67.39 -13.09 -36.71
N LEU A 58 -66.87 -12.80 -37.92
CA LEU A 58 -65.46 -12.47 -38.12
C LEU A 58 -65.06 -11.17 -37.39
N LYS A 59 -65.91 -10.14 -37.46
CA LYS A 59 -65.70 -8.86 -36.76
C LYS A 59 -65.68 -9.05 -35.25
N ASN A 60 -66.60 -9.83 -34.69
CA ASN A 60 -66.61 -10.18 -33.27
C ASN A 60 -65.36 -10.95 -32.86
N ARG A 61 -64.87 -11.86 -33.71
CA ARG A 61 -63.66 -12.63 -33.47
C ARG A 61 -62.39 -11.78 -33.53
N ILE A 62 -62.31 -10.82 -34.46
CA ILE A 62 -61.23 -9.82 -34.52
C ILE A 62 -61.22 -8.98 -33.24
N GLN A 63 -62.37 -8.46 -32.78
CA GLN A 63 -62.45 -7.70 -31.52
C GLN A 63 -62.04 -8.52 -30.29
N GLN A 64 -62.38 -9.81 -30.24
CA GLN A 64 -61.95 -10.68 -29.14
C GLN A 64 -60.43 -10.92 -29.19
N LEU A 65 -59.88 -11.13 -30.38
CA LEU A 65 -58.44 -11.28 -30.58
C LEU A 65 -57.69 -10.01 -30.17
N GLU A 66 -58.14 -8.83 -30.61
CA GLU A 66 -57.57 -7.53 -30.22
C GLU A 66 -57.57 -7.36 -28.69
N LYS A 67 -58.70 -7.59 -28.02
CA LYS A 67 -58.77 -7.53 -26.56
C LYS A 67 -57.84 -8.52 -25.86
N SER A 68 -57.72 -9.74 -26.40
CA SER A 68 -56.82 -10.75 -25.83
C SER A 68 -55.34 -10.41 -26.04
N PHE A 69 -55.00 -9.82 -27.19
CA PHE A 69 -53.65 -9.35 -27.50
C PHE A 69 -53.26 -8.18 -26.63
N ASP A 70 -54.14 -7.18 -26.50
CA ASP A 70 -53.92 -6.00 -25.65
C ASP A 70 -53.74 -6.41 -24.19
N SER A 71 -54.58 -7.31 -23.68
CA SER A 71 -54.46 -7.84 -22.32
C SER A 71 -53.15 -8.60 -22.09
N THR A 72 -52.72 -9.42 -23.06
CA THR A 72 -51.47 -10.19 -22.98
C THR A 72 -50.25 -9.28 -23.05
N LEU A 73 -50.24 -8.31 -23.96
CA LEU A 73 -49.18 -7.31 -24.09
C LEU A 73 -49.08 -6.42 -22.86
N GLU A 74 -50.21 -6.01 -22.28
CA GLU A 74 -50.20 -5.22 -21.05
C GLU A 74 -49.67 -6.02 -19.86
N LYS A 75 -50.02 -7.31 -19.77
CA LYS A 75 -49.46 -8.21 -18.76
C LYS A 75 -47.94 -8.36 -18.91
N GLN A 76 -47.46 -8.65 -20.12
CA GLN A 76 -46.02 -8.76 -20.42
C GLN A 76 -45.28 -7.44 -20.14
N ARG A 77 -45.86 -6.28 -20.48
CA ARG A 77 -45.29 -4.97 -20.14
C ARG A 77 -45.16 -4.75 -18.64
N LYS A 78 -46.18 -5.13 -17.85
CA LYS A 78 -46.13 -5.03 -16.38
C LYS A 78 -45.09 -5.98 -15.79
N GLU A 79 -44.94 -7.17 -16.35
CA GLU A 79 -43.96 -8.18 -15.90
C GLU A 79 -42.52 -7.72 -16.20
N HIS A 80 -42.23 -7.29 -17.44
CA HIS A 80 -40.93 -6.72 -17.79
C HIS A 80 -40.60 -5.43 -17.03
N LYS A 81 -41.60 -4.59 -16.73
CA LYS A 81 -41.40 -3.41 -15.89
C LYS A 81 -40.95 -3.79 -14.47
N LYS A 82 -41.56 -4.82 -13.88
CA LYS A 82 -41.13 -5.35 -12.57
C LYS A 82 -39.74 -5.96 -12.61
N GLU A 83 -39.41 -6.72 -13.65
CA GLU A 83 -38.06 -7.27 -13.85
C GLU A 83 -37.01 -6.16 -13.97
N MET A 84 -37.30 -5.10 -14.74
CA MET A 84 -36.43 -3.93 -14.87
C MET A 84 -36.25 -3.19 -13.54
N GLU A 85 -37.31 -3.03 -12.74
CA GLU A 85 -37.22 -2.43 -11.40
C GLU A 85 -36.36 -3.28 -10.44
N MET A 86 -36.52 -4.61 -10.45
CA MET A 86 -35.69 -5.52 -9.64
C MET A 86 -34.22 -5.47 -10.07
N LEU A 87 -33.95 -5.55 -11.37
CA LEU A 87 -32.58 -5.45 -11.90
C LEU A 87 -31.95 -4.09 -11.59
N SER A 88 -32.72 -3.00 -11.64
CA SER A 88 -32.23 -1.67 -11.24
C SER A 88 -31.85 -1.64 -9.76
N GLN A 89 -32.68 -2.22 -8.88
CA GLN A 89 -32.37 -2.32 -7.47
C GLN A 89 -31.13 -3.18 -7.20
N GLU A 90 -30.96 -4.30 -7.92
CA GLU A 90 -29.76 -5.14 -7.82
C GLU A 90 -28.49 -4.40 -8.29
N ILE A 91 -28.58 -3.63 -9.37
CA ILE A 91 -27.49 -2.78 -9.87
C ILE A 91 -27.09 -1.74 -8.81
N ASP A 92 -28.06 -1.09 -8.18
CA ASP A 92 -27.78 -0.09 -7.13
C ASP A 92 -27.18 -0.73 -5.88
N GLN A 93 -27.65 -1.92 -5.49
CA GLN A 93 -27.03 -2.69 -4.42
C GLN A 93 -25.59 -3.11 -4.76
N CYS A 94 -25.34 -3.54 -6.00
CA CYS A 94 -23.99 -3.87 -6.47
C CYS A 94 -23.08 -2.64 -6.47
N LYS A 95 -23.55 -1.48 -6.95
CA LYS A 95 -22.80 -0.21 -6.88
C LYS A 95 -22.42 0.15 -5.45
N ASN A 96 -23.37 0.02 -4.50
CA ASN A 96 -23.10 0.31 -3.09
C ASN A 96 -22.06 -0.65 -2.50
N LYS A 97 -22.16 -1.96 -2.78
CA LYS A 97 -21.16 -2.95 -2.35
C LYS A 97 -19.78 -2.67 -2.96
N LEU A 98 -19.74 -2.29 -4.25
CA LEU A 98 -18.51 -2.00 -4.96
C LEU A 98 -17.85 -0.72 -4.43
N GLN A 99 -18.64 0.30 -4.08
CA GLN A 99 -18.15 1.50 -3.42
C GLN A 99 -17.59 1.19 -2.02
N GLN A 100 -18.30 0.40 -1.21
CA GLN A 100 -17.81 -0.05 0.11
C GLN A 100 -16.48 -0.82 0.00
N ALA A 101 -16.37 -1.73 -0.96
CA ALA A 101 -15.13 -2.46 -1.20
C ALA A 101 -13.98 -1.51 -1.61
N ARG A 102 -14.27 -0.51 -2.43
CA ARG A 102 -13.30 0.51 -2.85
C ARG A 102 -12.83 1.37 -1.68
N ASP A 103 -13.74 1.74 -0.78
CA ASP A 103 -13.43 2.50 0.43
C ASP A 103 -12.60 1.66 1.43
N ILE A 104 -12.87 0.35 1.55
CA ILE A 104 -12.08 -0.57 2.37
C ILE A 104 -10.66 -0.71 1.81
N ILE A 105 -10.53 -0.89 0.49
CA ILE A 105 -9.22 -0.98 -0.18
C ILE A 105 -8.43 0.31 0.05
N GLY A 106 -9.07 1.48 -0.09
CA GLY A 106 -8.41 2.77 0.18
C GLY A 106 -7.86 2.89 1.61
N LYS A 107 -8.62 2.42 2.61
CA LYS A 107 -8.18 2.40 4.01
C LYS A 107 -7.04 1.43 4.27
N GLU A 108 -7.06 0.25 3.64
CA GLU A 108 -5.97 -0.72 3.76
C GLU A 108 -4.70 -0.24 3.04
N ASP A 109 -4.81 0.46 1.92
CA ASP A 109 -3.68 1.11 1.24
C ASP A 109 -3.06 2.21 2.11
N GLU A 110 -3.87 3.06 2.75
CA GLU A 110 -3.40 4.06 3.73
C GLU A 110 -2.68 3.39 4.90
N ARG A 111 -3.26 2.33 5.46
CA ARG A 111 -2.67 1.57 6.56
C ARG A 111 -1.36 0.89 6.16
N ALA A 112 -1.27 0.35 4.94
CA ALA A 112 -0.04 -0.22 4.41
C ALA A 112 1.07 0.84 4.29
N LYS A 113 0.70 2.06 3.91
CA LYS A 113 1.61 3.21 3.81
C LYS A 113 2.14 3.63 5.18
N GLU A 114 1.25 3.77 6.18
CA GLU A 114 1.63 4.06 7.58
C GLU A 114 2.58 2.99 8.14
N LEU A 115 2.33 1.71 7.84
CA LEU A 115 3.20 0.61 8.26
C LEU A 115 4.57 0.68 7.59
N MET A 116 4.63 1.01 6.29
CA MET A 116 5.92 1.18 5.60
C MET A 116 6.73 2.35 6.16
N ASP A 117 6.08 3.48 6.44
CA ASP A 117 6.74 4.64 7.05
C ASP A 117 7.26 4.30 8.47
N SER A 118 6.49 3.54 9.25
CA SER A 118 6.91 3.05 10.57
C SER A 118 8.10 2.09 10.49
N ILE A 119 8.12 1.18 9.50
CA ILE A 119 9.24 0.26 9.25
C ILE A 119 10.51 1.05 8.91
N GLU A 120 10.39 2.10 8.09
CA GLU A 120 11.54 2.89 7.67
C GLU A 120 12.09 3.74 8.84
N GLN A 121 11.23 4.34 9.66
CA GLN A 121 11.66 4.99 10.90
C GLN A 121 12.39 4.02 11.85
N LYS A 122 11.86 2.80 12.03
CA LYS A 122 12.51 1.79 12.88
C LYS A 122 13.85 1.32 12.33
N LYS A 123 13.98 1.14 11.01
CA LYS A 123 15.28 0.84 10.38
C LYS A 123 16.31 1.95 10.65
N THR A 124 15.88 3.20 10.54
CA THR A 124 16.74 4.35 10.81
C THR A 124 17.19 4.38 12.28
N GLN A 125 16.27 4.09 13.21
CA GLN A 125 16.61 3.95 14.64
C GLN A 125 17.56 2.78 14.92
N ILE A 126 17.38 1.62 14.26
CA ILE A 126 18.29 0.48 14.39
C ILE A 126 19.70 0.85 13.93
N ALA A 127 19.83 1.52 12.78
CA ALA A 127 21.13 1.96 12.27
C ALA A 127 21.84 2.96 13.21
N ASP A 128 21.09 3.87 13.85
CA ASP A 128 21.65 4.79 14.84
C ASP A 128 22.06 4.07 16.13
N LEU A 129 21.29 3.08 16.58
CA LEU A 129 21.66 2.26 17.73
C LEU A 129 22.91 1.42 17.45
N GLU A 130 23.04 0.84 16.26
CA GLU A 130 24.24 0.10 15.83
C GLU A 130 25.48 1.00 15.83
N LYS A 131 25.37 2.24 15.33
CA LYS A 131 26.45 3.23 15.42
C LYS A 131 26.82 3.55 16.86
N GLN A 132 25.85 3.77 17.73
CA GLN A 132 26.09 4.05 19.15
C GLN A 132 26.75 2.88 19.88
N ILE A 133 26.35 1.64 19.58
CA ILE A 133 26.99 0.43 20.13
C ILE A 133 28.44 0.37 19.68
N THR A 134 28.70 0.57 18.39
CA THR A 134 30.06 0.52 17.83
C THR A 134 30.98 1.58 18.46
N GLU A 135 30.47 2.81 18.67
CA GLU A 135 31.22 3.88 19.33
C GLU A 135 31.48 3.55 20.82
N LYS A 136 30.47 3.03 21.53
CA LYS A 136 30.63 2.60 22.93
C LYS A 136 31.63 1.47 23.08
N GLU A 137 31.62 0.48 22.20
CA GLU A 137 32.63 -0.60 22.18
C GLU A 137 34.04 -0.07 21.98
N LYS A 138 34.20 0.94 21.12
CA LYS A 138 35.49 1.60 20.88
C LYS A 138 35.98 2.36 22.11
N ILE A 139 35.09 3.08 22.78
CA ILE A 139 35.38 3.77 24.06
C ILE A 139 35.75 2.75 25.14
N LEU A 140 35.01 1.64 25.24
CA LEU A 140 35.25 0.61 26.26
C LEU A 140 36.61 -0.07 26.06
N LYS A 141 36.98 -0.40 24.82
CA LYS A 141 38.32 -0.92 24.48
C LYS A 141 39.43 0.08 24.82
N GLN A 142 39.19 1.37 24.59
CA GLN A 142 40.14 2.42 24.95
C GLN A 142 40.30 2.53 26.47
N GLN A 143 39.19 2.51 27.22
CA GLN A 143 39.20 2.54 28.69
C GLN A 143 39.91 1.31 29.28
N GLU A 144 39.67 0.11 28.75
CA GLU A 144 40.33 -1.12 29.21
C GLU A 144 41.85 -1.06 28.96
N LYS A 145 42.27 -0.51 27.81
CA LYS A 145 43.69 -0.28 27.50
C LYS A 145 44.32 0.69 28.49
N THR A 146 43.63 1.79 28.83
CA THR A 146 44.12 2.79 29.81
C THR A 146 44.20 2.17 31.21
N TYR A 147 43.16 1.47 31.67
CA TYR A 147 43.16 0.80 32.98
C TYR A 147 44.27 -0.24 33.11
N ARG A 148 44.52 -1.04 32.07
CA ARG A 148 45.65 -2.00 32.07
C ARG A 148 47.00 -1.30 32.18
N ALA A 149 47.18 -0.17 31.48
CA ALA A 149 48.40 0.62 31.56
C ALA A 149 48.62 1.22 32.97
N GLU A 150 47.56 1.75 33.59
CA GLU A 150 47.61 2.29 34.95
C GLU A 150 47.90 1.20 36.00
N MET A 151 47.29 0.02 35.88
CA MET A 151 47.54 -1.12 36.76
C MET A 151 48.98 -1.63 36.64
N LEU A 152 49.54 -1.69 35.43
CA LEU A 152 50.96 -2.02 35.21
C LEU A 152 51.89 -0.99 35.86
N ALA A 153 51.58 0.30 35.70
CA ALA A 153 52.37 1.37 36.31
C ALA A 153 52.31 1.36 37.86
N GLN A 154 51.15 1.05 38.46
CA GLN A 154 51.06 0.86 39.90
C GLN A 154 51.84 -0.36 40.37
N LYS A 155 51.75 -1.47 39.65
CA LYS A 155 52.54 -2.68 39.95
C LYS A 155 54.04 -2.39 39.94
N ASP A 156 54.54 -1.69 38.93
CA ASP A 156 55.95 -1.29 38.85
C ASP A 156 56.37 -0.36 40.00
N LYS A 157 55.46 0.51 40.48
CA LYS A 157 55.68 1.40 41.61
C LYS A 157 55.80 0.61 42.93
N PHE A 158 54.92 -0.38 43.13
CA PHE A 158 54.99 -1.28 44.28
C PHE A 158 56.24 -2.17 44.24
N ASP A 159 56.59 -2.72 43.07
CA ASP A 159 57.80 -3.53 42.92
C ASP A 159 59.08 -2.73 43.23
N LYS A 160 59.13 -1.44 42.87
CA LYS A 160 60.21 -0.54 43.29
C LYS A 160 60.24 -0.31 44.80
N GLN A 161 59.10 0.00 45.41
CA GLN A 161 59.02 0.21 46.87
C GLN A 161 59.41 -1.04 47.66
N ILE A 162 58.99 -2.23 47.22
CA ILE A 162 59.35 -3.49 47.86
C ILE A 162 60.86 -3.72 47.78
N LYS A 163 61.49 -3.50 46.61
CA LYS A 163 62.95 -3.62 46.47
C LYS A 163 63.71 -2.65 47.39
N GLU A 164 63.20 -1.44 47.55
CA GLU A 164 63.79 -0.41 48.41
C GLU A 164 63.68 -0.77 49.90
N ILE A 165 62.50 -1.24 50.33
CA ILE A 165 62.26 -1.75 51.68
C ILE A 165 63.12 -2.98 51.98
N VAL A 166 63.26 -3.92 51.03
CA VAL A 166 64.11 -5.10 51.20
C VAL A 166 65.57 -4.68 51.41
N LYS A 167 66.07 -3.76 50.58
CA LYS A 167 67.44 -3.23 50.71
C LYS A 167 67.67 -2.54 52.06
N GLU A 168 66.72 -1.73 52.53
CA GLU A 168 66.82 -1.06 53.83
C GLU A 168 66.84 -2.06 55.01
N HIS A 169 66.09 -3.15 54.90
CA HIS A 169 66.12 -4.23 55.90
C HIS A 169 67.41 -5.04 55.85
N GLU A 170 67.94 -5.33 54.66
CA GLU A 170 69.25 -5.99 54.50
C GLU A 170 70.39 -5.16 55.14
N GLU A 171 70.37 -3.84 54.94
CA GLU A 171 71.35 -2.92 55.55
C GLU A 171 71.20 -2.86 57.09
N LYS A 172 69.97 -2.85 57.62
CA LYS A 172 69.68 -2.91 59.07
C LYS A 172 70.13 -4.24 59.69
N ILE A 173 69.90 -5.37 59.01
CA ILE A 173 70.37 -6.69 59.45
C ILE A 173 71.91 -6.70 59.52
N SER A 174 72.58 -6.20 58.48
CA SER A 174 74.04 -6.11 58.45
C SER A 174 74.63 -5.27 59.60
N THR A 175 73.98 -4.16 59.95
CA THR A 175 74.41 -3.31 61.08
C THR A 175 74.16 -3.97 62.43
N LEU A 176 73.06 -4.71 62.58
CA LEU A 176 72.76 -5.47 63.80
C LEU A 176 73.73 -6.65 63.99
N GLU A 177 74.11 -7.34 62.93
CA GLU A 177 75.11 -8.42 62.98
C GLU A 177 76.49 -7.90 63.37
N LYS A 178 76.91 -6.73 62.87
CA LYS A 178 78.14 -6.06 63.34
C LYS A 178 78.09 -5.72 64.83
N LYS A 179 77.00 -5.12 65.30
CA LYS A 179 76.82 -4.80 66.73
C LYS A 179 76.87 -6.06 67.60
N LYS A 180 76.22 -7.15 67.17
CA LYS A 180 76.26 -8.45 67.88
C LYS A 180 77.69 -8.97 68.04
N TYR A 181 78.52 -8.83 67.00
CA TYR A 181 79.93 -9.24 67.04
C TYR A 181 80.78 -8.36 67.98
N GLU A 182 80.54 -7.04 67.99
CA GLU A 182 81.24 -6.09 68.87
C GLU A 182 80.89 -6.30 70.35
N THR A 183 79.60 -6.48 70.67
CA THR A 183 79.16 -6.81 72.04
C THR A 183 79.71 -8.16 72.50
N GLY A 184 79.84 -9.14 71.59
CA GLY A 184 80.51 -10.41 71.88
C GLY A 184 81.98 -10.27 72.31
N LYS A 185 82.72 -9.31 71.73
CA LYS A 185 84.11 -9.02 72.12
C LYS A 185 84.22 -8.36 73.48
N GLU A 186 83.32 -7.44 73.80
CA GLU A 186 83.31 -6.75 75.10
C GLU A 186 83.01 -7.71 76.26
N ILE A 187 82.12 -8.68 76.07
CA ILE A 187 81.80 -9.70 77.08
C ILE A 187 83.01 -10.58 77.41
N VAL A 188 83.84 -10.92 76.41
CA VAL A 188 85.07 -11.71 76.62
C VAL A 188 86.11 -10.90 77.41
N ALA A 189 86.30 -9.62 77.08
CA ALA A 189 87.24 -8.73 77.79
C ALA A 189 86.84 -8.50 79.27
N LEU A 190 85.55 -8.43 79.56
CA LEU A 190 85.03 -8.33 80.93
C LEU A 190 85.25 -9.63 81.74
N GLY A 191 85.18 -10.79 81.07
CA GLY A 191 85.47 -12.09 81.69
C GLY A 191 86.94 -12.26 82.11
N GLU A 192 87.88 -11.70 81.34
CA GLU A 192 89.31 -11.77 81.65
C GLU A 192 89.70 -10.86 82.83
N ASN A 193 89.13 -9.66 82.93
CA ASN A 193 89.34 -8.74 84.07
C ASN A 193 88.81 -9.30 85.41
N ALA A 194 87.73 -10.08 85.39
CA ALA A 194 87.16 -10.71 86.60
C ALA A 194 88.06 -11.82 87.17
N ALA A 195 88.85 -12.50 86.33
CA ALA A 195 89.76 -13.56 86.76
C ALA A 195 91.01 -13.01 87.46
N ASP A 196 91.49 -11.83 87.07
CA ASP A 196 92.72 -11.23 87.60
C ASP A 196 92.51 -10.58 88.99
N LEU A 197 91.34 -9.96 89.22
CA LEU A 197 90.96 -9.44 90.53
C LEU A 197 90.79 -10.54 91.59
N LYS A 198 90.39 -11.75 91.19
CA LYS A 198 90.27 -12.93 92.07
C LYS A 198 91.64 -13.48 92.51
N LYS A 199 92.71 -13.23 91.74
CA LYS A 199 94.09 -13.59 92.09
C LYS A 199 94.74 -12.59 93.06
N GLN A 200 94.37 -11.31 92.99
CA GLN A 200 94.90 -10.27 93.88
C GLN A 200 94.32 -10.37 95.30
N LEU A 201 93.03 -10.74 95.43
CA LEU A 201 92.35 -10.90 96.72
C LEU A 201 92.94 -12.04 97.60
N LYS A 202 93.53 -13.07 96.98
CA LYS A 202 94.15 -14.21 97.70
C LYS A 202 95.55 -13.90 98.26
N LYS A 203 96.24 -12.86 97.77
CA LYS A 203 97.60 -12.51 98.21
C LYS A 203 97.63 -11.60 99.44
N MET A 204 96.56 -10.84 99.71
CA MET A 204 96.47 -9.94 100.86
C MET A 204 96.18 -10.65 102.19
N HIS A 205 95.50 -11.80 102.17
CA HIS A 205 95.10 -12.50 103.41
C HIS A 205 96.24 -13.26 104.12
N ALA A 206 97.45 -13.34 103.53
CA ALA A 206 98.54 -14.17 104.04
C ALA A 206 99.64 -13.41 104.82
N ALA A 207 99.53 -12.08 105.01
CA ALA A 207 100.62 -11.26 105.57
C ALA A 207 100.17 -10.33 106.72
N GLN A 208 99.24 -10.78 107.56
CA GLN A 208 98.71 -10.00 108.69
C GLN A 208 98.92 -10.74 110.02
N ALA A 209 100.18 -11.08 110.34
CA ALA A 209 100.54 -11.82 111.56
C ALA A 209 101.90 -11.43 112.19
N ALA A 210 102.40 -10.20 112.02
CA ALA A 210 103.62 -9.75 112.71
C ALA A 210 103.49 -8.31 113.28
N CYS A 211 103.46 -8.29 114.61
CA CYS A 211 103.35 -7.23 115.62
C CYS A 211 104.15 -5.90 115.49
N LEU A 212 103.56 -4.87 116.13
CA LEU A 212 104.18 -3.83 117.01
C LEU A 212 104.87 -2.59 116.39
N GLU A 213 104.14 -1.84 115.56
CA GLU A 213 104.23 -0.35 115.47
C GLU A 213 102.83 0.29 115.75
N THR A 214 102.10 -0.33 116.68
CA THR A 214 100.63 -0.27 116.80
C THR A 214 100.03 0.90 117.59
N GLU A 215 100.79 1.92 117.97
CA GLU A 215 100.24 3.07 118.74
C GLU A 215 100.12 4.38 117.94
N GLN A 216 100.94 4.61 116.90
CA GLN A 216 100.77 5.78 116.01
C GLN A 216 99.89 5.48 114.79
N GLU A 217 99.77 4.21 114.39
CA GLU A 217 98.84 3.79 113.34
C GLU A 217 97.39 3.74 113.83
N LEU A 218 97.14 3.49 115.13
CA LEU A 218 95.80 3.47 115.72
C LEU A 218 95.08 4.83 115.57
N GLU A 219 95.82 5.94 115.63
CA GLU A 219 95.24 7.28 115.55
C GLU A 219 94.99 7.74 114.11
N ARG A 220 95.76 7.24 113.13
CA ARG A 220 95.44 7.37 111.70
C ARG A 220 94.28 6.46 111.30
N ALA A 221 94.27 5.22 111.77
CA ALA A 221 93.19 4.27 111.53
C ALA A 221 91.85 4.73 112.13
N LYS A 222 91.82 5.40 113.29
CA LYS A 222 90.59 6.02 113.82
C LYS A 222 90.09 7.17 112.95
N LYS A 223 91.00 7.95 112.35
CA LYS A 223 90.65 9.05 111.45
C LYS A 223 90.13 8.55 110.10
N ASP A 224 90.75 7.50 109.57
CA ASP A 224 90.30 6.81 108.36
C ASP A 224 88.98 6.06 108.62
N LEU A 225 88.78 5.46 109.79
CA LEU A 225 87.50 4.85 110.20
C LEU A 225 86.38 5.90 110.29
N ALA A 226 86.68 7.12 110.75
CA ALA A 226 85.72 8.22 110.76
C ALA A 226 85.39 8.70 109.33
N GLY A 227 86.37 8.73 108.42
CA GLY A 227 86.19 9.00 106.99
C GLY A 227 85.33 7.94 106.30
N ILE A 228 85.67 6.66 106.49
CA ILE A 228 84.94 5.52 105.94
C ILE A 228 83.52 5.43 106.51
N LYS A 229 83.32 5.71 107.82
CA LYS A 229 81.95 5.80 108.38
C LYS A 229 81.14 6.93 107.75
N LYS A 230 81.77 8.06 107.43
CA LYS A 230 81.11 9.19 106.77
C LYS A 230 80.77 8.87 105.32
N GLU A 231 81.68 8.24 104.57
CA GLU A 231 81.44 7.80 103.19
C GLU A 231 80.41 6.67 103.12
N LEU A 232 80.41 5.75 104.10
CA LEU A 232 79.39 4.70 104.23
C LEU A 232 78.02 5.30 104.54
N SER A 233 77.95 6.30 105.43
CA SER A 233 76.71 7.04 105.71
C SER A 233 76.20 7.76 104.46
N GLN A 234 77.08 8.46 103.73
CA GLN A 234 76.72 9.14 102.48
C GLN A 234 76.26 8.15 101.40
N SER A 235 76.93 7.01 101.28
CA SER A 235 76.56 5.95 100.34
C SER A 235 75.23 5.30 100.73
N GLN A 236 74.97 5.07 102.01
CA GLN A 236 73.68 4.59 102.51
C GLN A 236 72.56 5.61 102.26
N ASP A 237 72.83 6.90 102.38
CA ASP A 237 71.86 7.96 102.06
C ASP A 237 71.56 8.03 100.56
N VAL A 238 72.58 7.86 99.70
CA VAL A 238 72.40 7.76 98.24
C VAL A 238 71.62 6.48 97.86
N ILE A 239 71.91 5.34 98.50
CA ILE A 239 71.17 4.10 98.29
C ILE A 239 69.70 4.30 98.67
N LYS A 240 69.41 4.87 99.84
CA LYS A 240 68.03 5.18 100.25
C LYS A 240 67.33 6.13 99.27
N GLN A 241 68.03 7.14 98.74
CA GLN A 241 67.47 8.02 97.72
C GLN A 241 67.19 7.28 96.40
N LYS A 242 68.07 6.36 96.00
CA LYS A 242 67.90 5.56 94.78
C LYS A 242 66.80 4.51 94.93
N GLU A 243 66.69 3.86 96.08
CA GLU A 243 65.56 2.98 96.43
C GLU A 243 64.24 3.74 96.42
N ALA A 244 64.20 4.96 96.98
CA ALA A 244 63.03 5.82 96.91
C ALA A 244 62.69 6.27 95.47
N GLN A 245 63.70 6.52 94.63
CA GLN A 245 63.49 6.80 93.20
C GLN A 245 62.96 5.58 92.44
N ILE A 246 63.53 4.40 92.69
CA ILE A 246 63.07 3.13 92.10
C ILE A 246 61.61 2.89 92.49
N TYR A 247 61.25 3.04 93.76
CA TYR A 247 59.87 2.88 94.22
C TYR A 247 58.89 3.83 93.50
N LYS A 248 59.27 5.10 93.29
CA LYS A 248 58.47 6.07 92.53
C LYS A 248 58.32 5.68 91.05
N LEU A 249 59.40 5.19 90.43
CA LEU A 249 59.38 4.74 89.04
C LEU A 249 58.55 3.46 88.88
N THR A 250 58.64 2.51 89.81
CA THR A 250 57.79 1.31 89.84
C THR A 250 56.31 1.69 89.98
N GLN A 251 55.96 2.64 90.85
CA GLN A 251 54.59 3.14 90.93
C GLN A 251 54.12 3.84 89.64
N ALA A 252 55.00 4.60 88.97
CA ALA A 252 54.67 5.23 87.70
C ALA A 252 54.48 4.21 86.56
N LEU A 253 55.29 3.15 86.56
CA LEU A 253 55.16 2.03 85.62
C LEU A 253 53.84 1.28 85.84
N ASP A 254 53.53 0.88 87.09
CA ASP A 254 52.25 0.24 87.45
C ASP A 254 51.04 1.09 87.05
N ASN A 255 51.12 2.42 87.21
CA ASN A 255 50.05 3.31 86.76
C ASN A 255 49.94 3.41 85.24
N SER A 256 51.07 3.33 84.52
CA SER A 256 51.10 3.33 83.06
C SER A 256 50.53 2.01 82.51
N ASP A 257 50.89 0.87 83.10
CA ASP A 257 50.36 -0.45 82.74
C ASP A 257 48.85 -0.51 82.97
N ARG A 258 48.35 -0.01 84.11
CA ARG A 258 46.90 0.13 84.35
C ARG A 258 46.20 1.07 83.37
N GLN A 259 46.90 2.07 82.83
CA GLN A 259 46.38 2.95 81.79
C GLN A 259 46.30 2.22 80.44
N ILE A 260 47.33 1.44 80.09
CA ILE A 260 47.35 0.60 78.90
C ILE A 260 46.20 -0.41 78.94
N ASP A 261 45.99 -1.09 80.06
CA ASP A 261 44.87 -2.03 80.25
C ASP A 261 43.50 -1.34 80.04
N LYS A 262 43.34 -0.10 80.53
CA LYS A 262 42.13 0.70 80.29
C LYS A 262 41.94 1.04 78.82
N PHE A 263 43.00 1.43 78.12
CA PHE A 263 42.92 1.75 76.69
C PHE A 263 42.65 0.51 75.84
N ASP A 264 43.25 -0.63 76.17
CA ASP A 264 42.98 -1.90 75.49
C ASP A 264 41.53 -2.34 75.68
N LEU A 265 40.98 -2.21 76.89
CA LEU A 265 39.56 -2.49 77.15
C LEU A 265 38.65 -1.54 76.36
N GLN A 266 38.97 -0.25 76.31
CA GLN A 266 38.21 0.73 75.53
C GLN A 266 38.27 0.43 74.02
N LEU A 267 39.44 0.06 73.49
CA LEU A 267 39.62 -0.34 72.10
C LEU A 267 38.80 -1.59 71.76
N LYS A 268 38.76 -2.57 72.65
CA LYS A 268 38.00 -3.80 72.48
C LYS A 268 36.49 -3.52 72.42
N LEU A 269 35.97 -2.73 73.36
CA LEU A 269 34.57 -2.30 73.39
C LEU A 269 34.21 -1.46 72.16
N LEU A 270 35.10 -0.58 71.71
CA LEU A 270 34.87 0.26 70.53
C LEU A 270 34.82 -0.59 69.25
N LYS A 271 35.71 -1.58 69.11
CA LYS A 271 35.69 -2.54 68.00
C LYS A 271 34.38 -3.32 68.00
N GLU A 272 33.99 -3.91 69.13
CA GLU A 272 32.74 -4.67 69.25
C GLU A 272 31.52 -3.79 68.89
N SER A 273 31.45 -2.56 69.42
CA SER A 273 30.39 -1.60 69.10
C SER A 273 30.33 -1.23 67.61
N LEU A 274 31.49 -0.96 66.99
CA LEU A 274 31.56 -0.63 65.56
C LEU A 274 31.13 -1.82 64.69
N THR A 275 31.54 -3.04 65.08
CA THR A 275 31.21 -4.27 64.36
C THR A 275 29.71 -4.58 64.46
N GLU A 276 29.14 -4.47 65.65
CA GLU A 276 27.70 -4.64 65.93
C GLU A 276 26.86 -3.63 65.15
N LYS A 277 27.27 -2.35 65.15
CA LYS A 277 26.56 -1.26 64.47
C LYS A 277 26.60 -1.41 62.95
N ASN A 278 27.76 -1.77 62.40
CA ASN A 278 27.90 -2.02 60.96
C ASN A 278 27.13 -3.27 60.53
N ARG A 279 27.16 -4.34 61.33
CA ARG A 279 26.39 -5.57 61.08
C ARG A 279 24.89 -5.28 61.04
N LYS A 280 24.34 -4.56 62.02
CA LYS A 280 22.92 -4.18 62.04
C LYS A 280 22.53 -3.31 60.84
N LYS A 281 23.38 -2.36 60.46
CA LYS A 281 23.14 -1.50 59.29
C LYS A 281 23.16 -2.28 57.98
N ILE A 282 24.10 -3.21 57.82
CA ILE A 282 24.17 -4.09 56.63
C ILE A 282 22.93 -4.99 56.57
N MET A 283 22.50 -5.55 57.72
CA MET A 283 21.33 -6.42 57.77
C MET A 283 20.04 -5.70 57.36
N LEU A 284 19.82 -4.48 57.87
CA LEU A 284 18.68 -3.64 57.45
C LEU A 284 18.70 -3.30 55.97
N LEU A 285 19.87 -2.99 55.40
CA LEU A 285 20.01 -2.72 53.96
C LEU A 285 19.72 -3.96 53.10
N ILE A 286 20.12 -5.15 53.57
CA ILE A 286 19.81 -6.42 52.90
C ILE A 286 18.31 -6.70 52.96
N GLU A 287 17.66 -6.48 54.10
CA GLU A 287 16.21 -6.64 54.26
C GLU A 287 15.43 -5.68 53.35
N GLU A 288 15.81 -4.39 53.31
CA GLU A 288 15.21 -3.41 52.39
C GLU A 288 15.38 -3.80 50.92
N ALA A 289 16.59 -4.20 50.51
CA ALA A 289 16.84 -4.62 49.14
C ALA A 289 16.04 -5.88 48.79
N THR A 290 15.97 -6.85 49.71
CA THR A 290 15.18 -8.08 49.53
C THR A 290 13.69 -7.77 49.39
N GLY A 291 13.16 -6.85 50.19
CA GLY A 291 11.78 -6.37 50.09
C GLY A 291 11.49 -5.73 48.72
N GLN A 292 12.36 -4.81 48.27
CA GLN A 292 12.23 -4.16 46.97
C GLN A 292 12.26 -5.16 45.81
N PHE A 293 13.14 -6.17 45.86
CA PHE A 293 13.17 -7.21 44.84
C PHE A 293 11.92 -8.07 44.84
N ASN A 294 11.40 -8.44 46.01
CA ASN A 294 10.16 -9.21 46.11
C ASN A 294 8.95 -8.43 45.58
N ASP A 295 8.84 -7.15 45.89
CA ASP A 295 7.77 -6.29 45.35
C ASP A 295 7.87 -6.14 43.83
N LEU A 296 9.10 -6.04 43.31
CA LEU A 296 9.36 -5.97 41.87
C LEU A 296 9.00 -7.29 41.17
N ILE A 297 9.37 -8.44 41.76
CA ILE A 297 8.99 -9.77 41.26
C ILE A 297 7.46 -9.90 41.23
N ALA A 298 6.77 -9.58 42.33
CA ALA A 298 5.31 -9.62 42.39
C ALA A 298 4.65 -8.73 41.32
N THR A 299 5.23 -7.56 41.06
CA THR A 299 4.74 -6.64 40.01
C THR A 299 4.93 -7.23 38.61
N TYR A 300 6.06 -7.89 38.35
CA TYR A 300 6.29 -8.56 37.06
C TYR A 300 5.42 -9.80 36.89
N ASP A 301 5.21 -10.60 37.95
CA ASP A 301 4.32 -11.76 37.91
C ASP A 301 2.88 -11.36 37.57
N LEU A 302 2.37 -10.26 38.15
CA LEU A 302 1.07 -9.71 37.80
C LEU A 302 1.00 -9.26 36.33
N LYS A 303 2.03 -8.56 35.83
CA LYS A 303 2.10 -8.16 34.42
C LYS A 303 2.16 -9.36 33.48
N PHE A 304 2.89 -10.42 33.83
CA PHE A 304 2.94 -11.65 33.05
C PHE A 304 1.57 -12.33 33.01
N ALA A 305 0.86 -12.41 34.13
CA ALA A 305 -0.48 -12.97 34.19
C ALA A 305 -1.50 -12.19 33.34
N ASP A 306 -1.40 -10.86 33.31
CA ASP A 306 -2.25 -10.01 32.47
C ASP A 306 -1.94 -10.21 30.97
N LEU A 307 -0.65 -10.27 30.60
CA LEU A 307 -0.22 -10.56 29.23
C LEU A 307 -0.65 -11.97 28.78
N GLU A 308 -0.60 -12.97 29.65
CA GLU A 308 -1.09 -14.32 29.35
C GLU A 308 -2.61 -14.32 29.09
N LYS A 309 -3.39 -13.56 29.87
CA LYS A 309 -4.82 -13.38 29.64
C LYS A 309 -5.10 -12.68 28.31
N GLU A 310 -4.38 -11.61 28.01
CA GLU A 310 -4.53 -10.88 26.74
C GLU A 310 -4.18 -11.77 25.54
N ASN A 311 -3.11 -12.55 25.64
CA ASN A 311 -2.69 -13.49 24.61
C ASN A 311 -3.74 -14.61 24.41
N ALA A 312 -4.30 -15.15 25.49
CA ALA A 312 -5.38 -16.13 25.43
C ALA A 312 -6.64 -15.55 24.75
N ALA A 313 -7.04 -14.33 25.11
CA ALA A 313 -8.17 -13.64 24.48
C ALA A 313 -7.92 -13.39 22.99
N THR A 314 -6.70 -13.02 22.62
CA THR A 314 -6.30 -12.78 21.22
C THR A 314 -6.32 -14.08 20.42
N LYS A 315 -5.77 -15.17 20.98
CA LYS A 315 -5.81 -16.51 20.38
C LYS A 315 -7.23 -16.97 20.13
N GLN A 316 -8.14 -16.74 21.07
CA GLN A 316 -9.55 -17.09 20.92
C GLN A 316 -10.27 -16.25 19.86
N LYS A 317 -9.98 -14.93 19.77
CA LYS A 317 -10.47 -14.09 18.67
C LYS A 317 -10.01 -14.61 17.31
N LEU A 318 -8.73 -14.99 17.21
CA LEU A 318 -8.12 -15.50 15.98
C LEU A 318 -8.77 -16.83 15.56
N GLN A 319 -9.06 -17.69 16.53
CA GLN A 319 -9.77 -18.95 16.29
C GLN A 319 -11.21 -18.72 15.79
N ASN A 320 -11.92 -17.74 16.37
CA ASN A 320 -13.26 -17.35 15.91
C ASN A 320 -13.23 -16.76 14.49
N SER A 321 -12.26 -15.90 14.19
CA SER A 321 -12.07 -15.36 12.84
C SER A 321 -11.76 -16.47 11.83
N SER A 322 -10.95 -17.47 12.21
CA SER A 322 -10.66 -18.63 11.36
C SER A 322 -11.92 -19.42 11.02
N LYS A 323 -12.79 -19.69 12.01
CA LYS A 323 -14.10 -20.34 11.76
C LYS A 323 -14.99 -19.54 10.81
N VAL A 324 -15.07 -18.21 11.00
CA VAL A 324 -15.86 -17.35 10.11
C VAL A 324 -15.32 -17.37 8.68
N ILE A 325 -13.99 -17.38 8.49
CA ILE A 325 -13.38 -17.50 7.15
C ILE A 325 -13.73 -18.85 6.50
N GLU A 326 -13.75 -19.94 7.28
CA GLU A 326 -14.11 -21.27 6.79
C GLU A 326 -15.59 -21.34 6.38
N GLU A 327 -16.49 -20.76 7.17
CA GLU A 327 -17.93 -20.65 6.86
C GLU A 327 -18.19 -19.77 5.62
N ILE A 328 -17.46 -18.65 5.48
CA ILE A 328 -17.53 -17.80 4.29
C ILE A 328 -17.01 -18.55 3.07
N SER A 329 -15.91 -19.28 3.18
CA SER A 329 -15.33 -20.05 2.07
C SER A 329 -16.31 -21.12 1.57
N GLN A 330 -16.92 -21.88 2.49
CA GLN A 330 -17.96 -22.85 2.15
C GLN A 330 -19.20 -22.21 1.51
N SER A 331 -19.57 -21.01 1.96
CA SER A 331 -20.69 -20.26 1.37
C SER A 331 -20.36 -19.76 -0.04
N ILE A 332 -19.13 -19.29 -0.27
CA ILE A 332 -18.64 -18.89 -1.60
C ILE A 332 -18.64 -20.07 -2.56
N ASP A 333 -18.18 -21.25 -2.11
CA ASP A 333 -18.15 -22.44 -2.95
C ASP A 333 -19.56 -22.88 -3.35
N LYS A 334 -20.52 -22.89 -2.41
CA LYS A 334 -21.93 -23.15 -2.71
C LYS A 334 -22.52 -22.15 -3.71
N VAL A 335 -22.29 -20.85 -3.51
CA VAL A 335 -22.80 -19.81 -4.41
C VAL A 335 -22.20 -19.94 -5.80
N LYS A 336 -20.88 -20.19 -5.90
CA LYS A 336 -20.23 -20.43 -7.20
C LYS A 336 -20.82 -21.64 -7.91
N GLU A 337 -21.02 -22.74 -7.20
CA GLU A 337 -21.51 -23.98 -7.80
C GLU A 337 -22.97 -23.84 -8.27
N GLU A 338 -23.84 -23.23 -7.45
CA GLU A 338 -25.25 -23.00 -7.80
C GLU A 338 -25.41 -21.95 -8.92
N GLU A 339 -24.66 -20.85 -8.87
CA GLU A 339 -24.77 -19.78 -9.87
C GLU A 339 -24.19 -20.23 -11.23
N ILE A 340 -23.07 -20.96 -11.23
CA ILE A 340 -22.52 -21.57 -12.46
C ILE A 340 -23.50 -22.60 -13.03
N ALA A 341 -24.11 -23.45 -12.21
CA ALA A 341 -25.10 -24.43 -12.66
C ALA A 341 -26.33 -23.75 -13.29
N GLN A 342 -26.85 -22.68 -12.67
CA GLN A 342 -27.97 -21.90 -13.21
C GLN A 342 -27.60 -21.20 -14.52
N LYS A 343 -26.45 -20.53 -14.59
CA LYS A 343 -25.99 -19.84 -15.82
C LYS A 343 -25.71 -20.81 -16.95
N THR A 344 -25.16 -21.99 -16.64
CA THR A 344 -24.94 -23.06 -17.62
C THR A 344 -26.28 -23.56 -18.19
N LYS A 345 -27.29 -23.76 -17.34
CA LYS A 345 -28.62 -24.17 -17.77
C LYS A 345 -29.31 -23.10 -18.62
N GLN A 346 -29.20 -21.82 -18.24
CA GLN A 346 -29.69 -20.69 -19.04
C GLN A 346 -29.02 -20.62 -20.42
N LEU A 347 -27.70 -20.82 -20.48
CA LEU A 347 -26.95 -20.88 -21.74
C LEU A 347 -27.42 -22.03 -22.63
N GLU A 348 -27.67 -23.20 -22.06
CA GLU A 348 -28.14 -24.36 -22.80
C GLU A 348 -29.55 -24.17 -23.37
N ASP A 349 -30.46 -23.54 -22.61
CA ASP A 349 -31.80 -23.17 -23.09
C ASP A 349 -31.74 -22.10 -24.19
N LEU A 350 -30.86 -21.10 -24.06
CA LEU A 350 -30.64 -20.10 -25.11
C LEU A 350 -30.06 -20.74 -26.38
N ARG A 351 -29.14 -21.69 -26.23
CA ARG A 351 -28.56 -22.43 -27.35
C ARG A 351 -29.62 -23.22 -28.11
N LYS A 352 -30.51 -23.92 -27.40
CA LYS A 352 -31.66 -24.62 -28.02
C LYS A 352 -32.58 -23.66 -28.78
N LYS A 353 -32.88 -22.48 -28.22
CA LYS A 353 -33.70 -21.46 -28.90
C LYS A 353 -32.99 -20.89 -30.13
N PHE A 354 -31.67 -20.71 -30.07
CA PHE A 354 -30.87 -20.27 -31.19
C PHE A 354 -30.87 -21.32 -32.32
N ASP A 355 -30.63 -22.59 -31.99
CA ASP A 355 -30.66 -23.69 -32.95
C ASP A 355 -32.04 -23.83 -33.64
N GLU A 356 -33.13 -23.66 -32.88
CA GLU A 356 -34.50 -23.65 -33.42
C GLU A 356 -34.73 -22.47 -34.36
N SER A 357 -34.28 -21.27 -33.98
CA SER A 357 -34.39 -20.07 -34.85
C SER A 357 -33.56 -20.24 -36.12
N GLN A 358 -32.36 -20.83 -36.01
CA GLN A 358 -31.49 -21.14 -37.14
C GLN A 358 -32.16 -22.12 -38.10
N ARG A 359 -32.81 -23.17 -37.61
CA ARG A 359 -33.61 -24.09 -38.44
C ARG A 359 -34.76 -23.39 -39.14
N GLN A 360 -35.48 -22.50 -38.45
CA GLN A 360 -36.56 -21.73 -39.05
C GLN A 360 -36.07 -20.79 -40.16
N ILE A 361 -34.88 -20.19 -39.99
CA ILE A 361 -34.22 -19.39 -41.02
C ILE A 361 -33.86 -20.27 -42.22
N GLU A 362 -33.28 -21.45 -42.00
CA GLU A 362 -32.94 -22.40 -43.06
C GLU A 362 -34.18 -22.86 -43.84
N GLU A 363 -35.27 -23.21 -43.16
CA GLU A 363 -36.54 -23.55 -43.78
C GLU A 363 -37.13 -22.40 -44.59
N SER A 364 -37.07 -21.18 -44.05
CA SER A 364 -37.58 -19.99 -44.75
C SER A 364 -36.72 -19.66 -45.97
N THR A 365 -35.39 -19.81 -45.86
CA THR A 365 -34.45 -19.63 -46.96
C THR A 365 -34.71 -20.65 -48.06
N GLN A 366 -34.97 -21.91 -47.69
CA GLN A 366 -35.33 -22.95 -48.65
C GLN A 366 -36.67 -22.66 -49.35
N LYS A 367 -37.68 -22.21 -48.60
CA LYS A 367 -38.97 -21.78 -49.18
C LYS A 367 -38.80 -20.61 -50.14
N ILE A 368 -37.97 -19.62 -49.81
CA ILE A 368 -37.65 -18.51 -50.71
C ILE A 368 -37.00 -19.03 -51.99
N ALA A 369 -36.01 -19.91 -51.90
CA ALA A 369 -35.35 -20.49 -53.07
C ALA A 369 -36.33 -21.29 -53.95
N ASP A 370 -37.29 -21.99 -53.36
CA ASP A 370 -38.32 -22.71 -54.10
C ASP A 370 -39.34 -21.76 -54.76
N TYR A 371 -39.72 -20.67 -54.09
CA TYR A 371 -40.55 -19.62 -54.69
C TYR A 371 -39.85 -18.89 -55.84
N GLU A 372 -38.56 -18.60 -55.72
CA GLU A 372 -37.76 -18.00 -56.80
C GLU A 372 -37.70 -18.93 -58.03
N LYS A 373 -37.54 -20.24 -57.82
CA LYS A 373 -37.61 -21.24 -58.90
C LYS A 373 -39.00 -21.29 -59.54
N GLN A 374 -40.08 -21.20 -58.75
CA GLN A 374 -41.45 -21.17 -59.28
C GLN A 374 -41.70 -19.91 -60.11
N LEU A 375 -41.31 -18.73 -59.62
CA LEU A 375 -41.40 -17.47 -60.35
C LEU A 375 -40.61 -17.51 -61.66
N SER A 376 -39.38 -18.04 -61.63
CA SER A 376 -38.56 -18.22 -62.84
C SER A 376 -39.23 -19.15 -63.88
N ARG A 377 -39.85 -20.25 -63.43
CA ARG A 377 -40.63 -21.15 -64.31
C ARG A 377 -41.84 -20.44 -64.89
N GLN A 378 -42.58 -19.69 -64.08
CA GLN A 378 -43.76 -18.96 -64.52
C GLN A 378 -43.42 -17.86 -65.53
N ASP A 379 -42.34 -17.11 -65.31
CA ASP A 379 -41.85 -16.10 -66.25
C ASP A 379 -41.40 -16.73 -67.57
N LYS A 380 -40.73 -17.89 -67.53
CA LYS A 380 -40.35 -18.64 -68.73
C LYS A 380 -41.58 -19.11 -69.52
N LEU A 381 -42.60 -19.62 -68.83
CA LEU A 381 -43.89 -20.02 -69.43
C LEU A 381 -44.62 -18.83 -70.06
N ARG A 382 -44.68 -17.68 -69.38
CA ARG A 382 -45.28 -16.45 -69.93
C ARG A 382 -44.57 -15.99 -71.19
N ARG A 383 -43.23 -16.03 -71.22
CA ARG A 383 -42.45 -15.67 -72.43
C ARG A 383 -42.71 -16.60 -73.60
N LEU A 384 -42.81 -17.90 -73.35
CA LEU A 384 -43.13 -18.88 -74.39
C LEU A 384 -44.54 -18.66 -74.95
N SER A 385 -45.53 -18.43 -74.09
CA SER A 385 -46.91 -18.13 -74.51
C SER A 385 -47.00 -16.88 -75.39
N VAL A 386 -46.36 -15.78 -74.99
CA VAL A 386 -46.31 -14.54 -75.79
C VAL A 386 -45.57 -14.75 -77.12
N PHE A 387 -44.51 -15.57 -77.15
CA PHE A 387 -43.79 -15.89 -78.38
C PHE A 387 -44.64 -16.74 -79.34
N GLU A 388 -45.40 -17.71 -78.83
CA GLU A 388 -46.32 -18.53 -79.62
C GLU A 388 -47.47 -17.70 -80.21
N GLU A 389 -48.08 -16.80 -79.42
CA GLU A 389 -49.10 -15.87 -79.91
C GLU A 389 -48.54 -14.95 -81.00
N LYS A 390 -47.33 -14.40 -80.81
CA LYS A 390 -46.66 -13.59 -81.82
C LYS A 390 -46.43 -14.35 -83.13
N ASN A 391 -46.00 -15.61 -83.06
CA ASN A 391 -45.78 -16.41 -84.27
C ASN A 391 -47.10 -16.70 -85.00
N LYS A 392 -48.18 -17.02 -84.27
CA LYS A 392 -49.51 -17.21 -84.87
C LYS A 392 -50.03 -15.94 -85.57
N SER A 393 -49.94 -14.77 -84.92
CA SER A 393 -50.34 -13.51 -85.52
C SER A 393 -49.46 -13.13 -86.73
N SER A 394 -48.16 -13.45 -86.68
CA SER A 394 -47.24 -13.24 -87.80
C SER A 394 -47.56 -14.14 -89.00
N GLU A 395 -47.91 -15.41 -88.77
CA GLU A 395 -48.33 -16.34 -89.84
C GLU A 395 -49.67 -15.91 -90.47
N GLN A 396 -50.64 -15.49 -89.65
CA GLN A 396 -51.92 -14.96 -90.14
C GLN A 396 -51.75 -13.70 -91.00
N LEU A 397 -50.86 -12.78 -90.59
CA LEU A 397 -50.53 -11.60 -91.40
C LEU A 397 -49.88 -11.97 -92.73
N LYS A 398 -49.03 -13.00 -92.75
CA LYS A 398 -48.41 -13.49 -93.99
C LYS A 398 -49.45 -14.07 -94.95
N GLU A 399 -50.35 -14.92 -94.47
CA GLU A 399 -51.41 -15.52 -95.27
C GLU A 399 -52.39 -14.47 -95.84
N LEU A 400 -52.77 -13.48 -95.02
CA LEU A 400 -53.60 -12.36 -95.49
C LEU A 400 -52.87 -11.47 -96.49
N SER A 401 -51.57 -11.25 -96.31
CA SER A 401 -50.75 -10.52 -97.28
C SER A 401 -50.74 -11.23 -98.64
N GLU A 402 -50.53 -12.54 -98.65
CA GLU A 402 -50.54 -13.34 -99.88
C GLU A 402 -51.92 -13.29 -100.58
N LYS A 403 -53.03 -13.48 -99.84
CA LYS A 403 -54.40 -13.33 -100.37
C LYS A 403 -54.69 -11.93 -100.90
N ASN A 404 -54.19 -10.89 -100.24
CA ASN A 404 -54.37 -9.51 -100.68
C ASN A 404 -53.60 -9.22 -101.98
N THR A 405 -52.42 -9.82 -102.12
CA THR A 405 -51.62 -9.73 -103.35
C THR A 405 -52.33 -10.42 -104.51
N GLU A 406 -52.91 -11.61 -104.28
CA GLU A 406 -53.67 -12.36 -105.26
C GLU A 406 -54.94 -11.60 -105.72
N LYS A 407 -55.73 -11.06 -104.78
CA LYS A 407 -56.91 -10.23 -105.10
C LYS A 407 -56.55 -8.96 -105.87
N THR A 408 -55.41 -8.33 -105.54
CA THR A 408 -54.94 -7.15 -106.25
C THR A 408 -54.64 -7.47 -107.71
N GLU A 409 -54.06 -8.63 -107.99
CA GLU A 409 -53.74 -9.06 -109.35
C GLU A 409 -55.02 -9.45 -110.13
N GLN A 410 -55.98 -10.11 -109.49
CA GLN A 410 -57.31 -10.37 -110.07
C GLN A 410 -58.04 -9.07 -110.46
N LEU A 411 -57.96 -8.04 -109.61
CA LEU A 411 -58.53 -6.72 -109.90
C LEU A 411 -57.89 -6.05 -111.11
N LYS A 412 -56.56 -6.14 -111.25
CA LYS A 412 -55.85 -5.63 -112.43
C LYS A 412 -56.28 -6.35 -113.70
N GLN A 413 -56.45 -7.66 -113.63
CA GLN A 413 -56.89 -8.47 -114.77
C GLN A 413 -58.31 -8.10 -115.21
N LEU A 414 -59.26 -8.02 -114.28
CA LEU A 414 -60.63 -7.58 -114.57
C LEU A 414 -60.68 -6.16 -115.15
N LEU A 415 -59.85 -5.24 -114.65
CA LEU A 415 -59.72 -3.89 -115.21
C LEU A 415 -59.19 -3.88 -116.65
N SER A 416 -58.26 -4.79 -116.98
CA SER A 416 -57.75 -4.94 -118.34
C SER A 416 -58.82 -5.49 -119.28
N GLU A 417 -59.56 -6.52 -118.85
CA GLU A 417 -60.65 -7.13 -119.62
C GLU A 417 -61.80 -6.15 -119.85
N MET A 418 -62.18 -5.37 -118.83
CA MET A 418 -63.15 -4.28 -118.98
C MET A 418 -62.72 -3.25 -120.03
N LYS A 419 -61.47 -2.76 -119.98
CA LYS A 419 -60.96 -1.81 -120.97
C LYS A 419 -61.00 -2.36 -122.39
N GLU A 420 -60.69 -3.64 -122.57
CA GLU A 420 -60.74 -4.28 -123.88
C GLU A 420 -62.19 -4.37 -124.40
N ARG A 421 -63.16 -4.68 -123.53
CA ARG A 421 -64.58 -4.70 -123.88
C ARG A 421 -65.17 -3.32 -124.13
N ASP A 422 -64.76 -2.30 -123.38
CA ASP A 422 -65.15 -0.91 -123.63
C ASP A 422 -64.66 -0.45 -125.00
N ASN A 423 -63.40 -0.74 -125.35
CA ASN A 423 -62.87 -0.46 -126.69
C ASN A 423 -63.69 -1.20 -127.78
N LYS A 424 -64.11 -2.44 -127.51
CA LYS A 424 -64.94 -3.21 -128.44
C LYS A 424 -66.35 -2.61 -128.58
N ILE A 425 -66.96 -2.12 -127.49
CA ILE A 425 -68.23 -1.39 -127.51
C ILE A 425 -68.10 -0.10 -128.32
N GLU A 426 -67.02 0.68 -128.13
CA GLU A 426 -66.76 1.88 -128.93
C GLU A 426 -66.68 1.56 -130.43
N GLN A 427 -65.94 0.50 -130.78
CA GLN A 427 -65.80 0.05 -132.16
C GLN A 427 -67.14 -0.41 -132.75
N LEU A 428 -67.88 -1.28 -132.05
CA LEU A 428 -69.20 -1.76 -132.48
C LEU A 428 -70.19 -0.60 -132.61
N THR A 429 -70.13 0.41 -131.73
CA THR A 429 -70.97 1.61 -131.79
C THR A 429 -70.66 2.46 -133.02
N ALA A 430 -69.38 2.58 -133.38
CA ALA A 430 -68.95 3.28 -134.60
C ALA A 430 -69.42 2.55 -135.86
N ASP A 431 -69.27 1.22 -135.90
CA ASP A 431 -69.72 0.36 -136.99
C ASP A 431 -71.25 0.44 -137.16
N LEU A 432 -71.99 0.41 -136.05
CA LEU A 432 -73.46 0.59 -136.03
C LEU A 432 -73.88 1.93 -136.66
N LYS A 433 -73.22 3.05 -136.28
CA LYS A 433 -73.49 4.37 -136.87
C LYS A 433 -73.18 4.43 -138.37
N SER A 434 -72.11 3.76 -138.80
CA SER A 434 -71.76 3.65 -140.22
C SER A 434 -72.84 2.90 -141.00
N LYS A 435 -73.27 1.73 -140.50
CA LYS A 435 -74.33 0.93 -141.11
C LYS A 435 -75.69 1.62 -141.09
N GLN A 436 -75.98 2.42 -140.07
CA GLN A 436 -77.19 3.23 -140.02
C GLN A 436 -77.21 4.30 -141.13
N LYS A 437 -76.06 4.92 -141.43
CA LYS A 437 -75.93 5.85 -142.56
C LYS A 437 -76.08 5.13 -143.90
N GLU A 438 -75.49 3.95 -144.04
CA GLU A 438 -75.62 3.10 -145.24
C GLU A 438 -77.09 2.69 -145.47
N LYS A 439 -77.79 2.25 -144.43
CA LYS A 439 -79.23 1.98 -144.47
C LYS A 439 -80.04 3.21 -144.88
N GLY A 440 -79.79 4.37 -144.26
CA GLY A 440 -80.48 5.61 -144.62
C GLY A 440 -80.22 6.05 -146.07
N PHE A 441 -79.02 5.80 -146.59
CA PHE A 441 -78.71 6.04 -148.01
C PHE A 441 -79.49 5.10 -148.93
N LEU A 442 -79.50 3.79 -148.63
CA LEU A 442 -80.22 2.79 -149.41
C LEU A 442 -81.75 3.03 -149.40
N GLU A 443 -82.32 3.40 -148.25
CA GLU A 443 -83.75 3.75 -148.14
C GLU A 443 -84.12 5.01 -148.94
N ALA A 444 -83.26 6.02 -148.91
CA ALA A 444 -83.44 7.24 -149.72
C ALA A 444 -83.37 6.93 -151.23
N GLU A 445 -82.44 6.07 -151.65
CA GLU A 445 -82.28 5.69 -153.07
C GLU A 445 -83.45 4.82 -153.57
N ILE A 446 -83.93 3.87 -152.75
CA ILE A 446 -85.15 3.09 -153.04
C ILE A 446 -86.35 4.02 -153.19
N THR A 447 -86.48 5.03 -152.33
CA THR A 447 -87.57 6.01 -152.39
C THR A 447 -87.48 6.86 -153.66
N ARG A 448 -86.29 7.33 -154.01
CA ARG A 448 -86.03 8.10 -155.25
C ARG A 448 -86.41 7.32 -156.51
N ILE A 449 -86.01 6.05 -156.62
CA ILE A 449 -86.33 5.19 -157.77
C ILE A 449 -87.84 4.90 -157.82
N SER A 450 -88.50 4.78 -156.66
CA SER A 450 -89.94 4.56 -156.59
C SER A 450 -90.75 5.78 -157.04
N CYS A 451 -90.29 7.00 -156.74
CA CYS A 451 -90.94 8.23 -157.21
C CYS A 451 -90.75 8.48 -158.72
N LEU A 452 -89.64 8.05 -159.33
CA LEU A 452 -89.43 8.15 -160.78
C LEU A 452 -90.33 7.22 -161.61
N LYS A 453 -91.00 6.24 -160.99
CA LYS A 453 -91.95 5.33 -161.66
C LYS A 453 -93.35 5.91 -161.88
N GLU A 454 -93.71 7.03 -161.25
CA GLU A 454 -95.07 7.57 -161.31
C GLU A 454 -95.32 8.64 -162.39
N GLU A 455 -94.29 9.16 -163.09
CA GLU A 455 -94.44 10.39 -163.90
C GLU A 455 -94.33 10.32 -165.44
N ASP A 456 -94.10 9.19 -166.13
CA ASP A 456 -94.06 9.24 -167.61
C ASP A 456 -94.78 8.11 -168.37
N LYS A 457 -95.86 8.50 -169.05
CA LYS A 457 -96.66 7.70 -169.98
C LYS A 457 -96.14 7.86 -171.40
N THR A 458 -95.18 7.05 -171.83
CA THR A 458 -94.97 6.53 -173.20
C THR A 458 -93.57 5.92 -173.28
N ILE A 459 -93.44 4.79 -173.98
CA ILE A 459 -92.25 3.95 -174.15
C ILE A 459 -91.98 3.02 -172.95
N ASN A 460 -92.40 1.76 -173.10
CA ASN A 460 -92.29 0.70 -172.09
C ASN A 460 -90.86 0.13 -172.08
N VAL A 461 -90.01 0.70 -171.22
CA VAL A 461 -88.57 0.42 -171.10
C VAL A 461 -88.30 -0.69 -170.08
N LYS A 462 -87.35 -1.55 -170.45
CA LYS A 462 -86.67 -2.56 -169.63
C LYS A 462 -85.96 -1.92 -168.42
N SER A 463 -86.37 -2.24 -167.20
CA SER A 463 -85.52 -2.11 -166.00
C SER A 463 -86.08 -2.95 -164.84
N GLY A 464 -85.85 -4.26 -164.93
CA GLY A 464 -86.20 -5.26 -163.91
C GLY A 464 -85.10 -5.68 -162.91
N PRO A 465 -83.77 -5.53 -163.15
CA PRO A 465 -82.78 -6.08 -162.22
C PRO A 465 -82.36 -5.15 -161.05
N GLU A 466 -82.16 -3.86 -161.29
CA GLU A 466 -81.43 -3.00 -160.34
C GLU A 466 -82.20 -2.68 -159.05
N LEU A 467 -83.52 -2.49 -159.12
CA LEU A 467 -84.34 -2.23 -157.93
C LEU A 467 -84.34 -3.43 -156.97
N GLU A 468 -84.27 -4.64 -157.50
CA GLU A 468 -84.29 -5.85 -156.69
C GLU A 468 -82.93 -6.14 -156.05
N GLU A 469 -81.85 -5.70 -156.70
CA GLU A 469 -80.49 -5.74 -156.15
C GLU A 469 -80.34 -4.77 -154.96
N TYR A 470 -80.87 -3.54 -155.06
CA TYR A 470 -80.88 -2.59 -153.93
C TYR A 470 -81.75 -3.06 -152.77
N LYS A 471 -82.90 -3.72 -153.02
CA LYS A 471 -83.69 -4.33 -151.95
C LYS A 471 -82.95 -5.47 -151.26
N GLN A 472 -82.24 -6.32 -152.02
CA GLN A 472 -81.43 -7.38 -151.43
C GLN A 472 -80.26 -6.82 -150.60
N GLN A 473 -79.61 -5.76 -151.06
CA GLN A 473 -78.58 -5.06 -150.28
C GLN A 473 -79.14 -4.39 -149.02
N ALA A 474 -80.33 -3.79 -149.08
CA ALA A 474 -80.99 -3.24 -147.89
C ALA A 474 -81.31 -4.33 -146.86
N ILE A 475 -81.82 -5.50 -147.29
CA ILE A 475 -82.08 -6.64 -146.40
C ILE A 475 -80.78 -7.17 -145.78
N LEU A 476 -79.70 -7.27 -146.55
CA LEU A 476 -78.39 -7.68 -146.04
C LEU A 476 -77.83 -6.67 -145.03
N SER A 477 -77.87 -5.37 -145.35
CA SER A 477 -77.45 -4.31 -144.44
C SER A 477 -78.29 -4.28 -143.17
N GLU A 478 -79.58 -4.61 -143.24
CA GLU A 478 -80.46 -4.67 -142.07
C GLU A 478 -80.17 -5.90 -141.20
N ARG A 479 -79.81 -7.04 -141.81
CA ARG A 479 -79.31 -8.21 -141.08
C ARG A 479 -77.96 -7.93 -140.41
N GLU A 480 -77.04 -7.27 -141.11
CA GLU A 480 -75.76 -6.85 -140.53
C GLU A 480 -75.96 -5.85 -139.39
N TYR A 481 -76.86 -4.87 -139.57
CA TYR A 481 -77.22 -3.94 -138.50
C TYR A 481 -77.80 -4.67 -137.28
N ALA A 482 -78.71 -5.62 -137.50
CA ALA A 482 -79.30 -6.42 -136.42
C ALA A 482 -78.24 -7.29 -135.72
N ALA A 483 -77.31 -7.89 -136.47
CA ALA A 483 -76.22 -8.68 -135.90
C ALA A 483 -75.25 -7.82 -135.08
N ILE A 484 -74.83 -6.66 -135.59
CA ILE A 484 -73.96 -5.72 -134.85
C ILE A 484 -74.69 -5.17 -133.62
N SER A 485 -76.00 -4.90 -133.72
CA SER A 485 -76.81 -4.46 -132.58
C SER A 485 -76.95 -5.54 -131.51
N GLU A 486 -77.14 -6.80 -131.90
CA GLU A 486 -77.18 -7.92 -130.95
C GLU A 486 -75.82 -8.13 -130.28
N GLU A 487 -74.73 -8.03 -131.04
CA GLU A 487 -73.37 -8.17 -130.51
C GLU A 487 -72.97 -6.99 -129.62
N LEU A 488 -73.44 -5.77 -129.92
CA LEU A 488 -73.28 -4.61 -129.06
C LEU A 488 -74.03 -4.78 -127.73
N GLU A 489 -75.29 -5.26 -127.77
CA GLU A 489 -76.05 -5.51 -126.54
C GLU A 489 -75.45 -6.66 -125.71
N LYS A 490 -74.92 -7.71 -126.35
CA LYS A 490 -74.13 -8.74 -125.65
C LYS A 490 -72.87 -8.15 -125.02
N SER A 491 -72.13 -7.31 -125.74
CA SER A 491 -70.91 -6.70 -125.22
C SER A 491 -71.20 -5.72 -124.07
N LYS A 492 -72.30 -4.96 -124.12
CA LYS A 492 -72.77 -4.13 -123.00
C LYS A 492 -73.17 -4.97 -121.79
N ALA A 493 -73.89 -6.08 -121.99
CA ALA A 493 -74.24 -7.00 -120.91
C ALA A 493 -73.00 -7.63 -120.27
N ASP A 494 -71.99 -7.96 -121.06
CA ASP A 494 -70.70 -8.44 -120.58
C ASP A 494 -69.96 -7.37 -119.76
N VAL A 495 -69.96 -6.11 -120.19
CA VAL A 495 -69.39 -5.00 -119.39
C VAL A 495 -70.14 -4.83 -118.07
N SER A 496 -71.47 -4.82 -118.06
CA SER A 496 -72.23 -4.74 -116.81
C SER A 496 -71.96 -5.92 -115.88
N ARG A 497 -71.71 -7.12 -116.41
CA ARG A 497 -71.31 -8.29 -115.61
C ARG A 497 -69.90 -8.13 -115.04
N LEU A 498 -68.96 -7.63 -115.84
CA LEU A 498 -67.59 -7.35 -115.38
C LEU A 498 -67.56 -6.22 -114.35
N GLU A 499 -68.40 -5.18 -114.48
CA GLU A 499 -68.57 -4.12 -113.49
C GLU A 499 -69.08 -4.66 -112.15
N ALA A 500 -70.06 -5.58 -112.19
CA ALA A 500 -70.55 -6.25 -110.99
C ALA A 500 -69.44 -7.08 -110.31
N GLN A 501 -68.68 -7.85 -111.09
CA GLN A 501 -67.55 -8.64 -110.59
C GLN A 501 -66.41 -7.74 -110.05
N LEU A 502 -66.14 -6.60 -110.69
CA LEU A 502 -65.17 -5.62 -110.22
C LEU A 502 -65.59 -5.01 -108.87
N SER A 503 -66.87 -4.69 -108.73
CA SER A 503 -67.45 -4.17 -107.48
C SER A 503 -67.31 -5.18 -106.34
N GLU A 504 -67.65 -6.45 -106.59
CA GLU A 504 -67.46 -7.53 -105.62
C GLU A 504 -65.98 -7.73 -105.24
N ALA A 505 -65.08 -7.75 -106.22
CA ALA A 505 -63.64 -7.88 -105.99
C ALA A 505 -63.09 -6.71 -105.16
N LYS A 506 -63.57 -5.48 -105.42
CA LYS A 506 -63.18 -4.27 -104.69
C LYS A 506 -63.64 -4.31 -103.23
N ILE A 507 -64.89 -4.73 -102.98
CA ILE A 507 -65.39 -4.95 -101.61
C ILE A 507 -64.58 -6.04 -100.90
N GLY A 508 -64.26 -7.13 -101.61
CA GLY A 508 -63.43 -8.23 -101.10
C GLY A 508 -62.00 -7.80 -100.75
N LEU A 509 -61.42 -6.84 -101.49
CA LEU A 509 -60.11 -6.25 -101.22
C LEU A 509 -60.17 -5.29 -100.02
N GLU A 510 -61.17 -4.41 -99.96
CA GLU A 510 -61.36 -3.47 -98.85
C GLU A 510 -61.54 -4.20 -97.51
N LYS A 511 -62.30 -5.31 -97.51
CA LYS A 511 -62.45 -6.17 -96.33
C LYS A 511 -61.10 -6.78 -95.90
N SER A 512 -60.33 -7.32 -96.85
CA SER A 512 -59.00 -7.88 -96.59
C SER A 512 -58.03 -6.84 -96.04
N ASN A 513 -58.10 -5.60 -96.53
CA ASN A 513 -57.29 -4.48 -96.07
C ASN A 513 -57.65 -4.03 -94.64
N ARG A 514 -58.95 -4.03 -94.28
CA ARG A 514 -59.38 -3.76 -92.89
C ARG A 514 -58.88 -4.82 -91.93
N GLU A 515 -59.06 -6.11 -92.26
CA GLU A 515 -58.57 -7.23 -91.44
C GLU A 515 -57.05 -7.18 -91.26
N MET A 516 -56.29 -6.86 -92.32
CA MET A 516 -54.85 -6.67 -92.25
C MET A 516 -54.46 -5.47 -91.36
N SER A 517 -55.21 -4.36 -91.43
CA SER A 517 -54.97 -3.19 -90.59
C SER A 517 -55.25 -3.46 -89.12
N GLU A 518 -56.33 -4.17 -88.78
CA GLU A 518 -56.68 -4.54 -87.41
C GLU A 518 -55.62 -5.47 -86.80
N LEU A 519 -55.17 -6.48 -87.55
CA LEU A 519 -54.09 -7.37 -87.11
C LEU A 519 -52.74 -6.66 -86.97
N LYS A 520 -52.46 -5.67 -87.83
CA LYS A 520 -51.25 -4.84 -87.72
C LYS A 520 -51.26 -3.98 -86.46
N THR A 521 -52.41 -3.42 -86.09
CA THR A 521 -52.60 -2.69 -84.83
C THR A 521 -52.43 -3.63 -83.64
N ALA A 522 -53.08 -4.80 -83.64
CA ALA A 522 -52.95 -5.79 -82.57
C ALA A 522 -51.52 -6.30 -82.39
N LEU A 523 -50.78 -6.50 -83.49
CA LEU A 523 -49.35 -6.86 -83.43
C LEU A 523 -48.50 -5.72 -82.86
N GLY A 524 -48.82 -4.47 -83.19
CA GLY A 524 -48.18 -3.27 -82.62
C GLY A 524 -48.32 -3.21 -81.10
N GLU A 525 -49.54 -3.37 -80.58
CA GLU A 525 -49.82 -3.40 -79.15
C GLU A 525 -49.06 -4.52 -78.42
N LYS A 526 -48.99 -5.71 -79.03
CA LYS A 526 -48.22 -6.85 -78.50
C LYS A 526 -46.70 -6.63 -78.49
N LEU A 527 -46.17 -5.87 -79.44
CA LEU A 527 -44.75 -5.50 -79.45
C LEU A 527 -44.42 -4.47 -78.35
N ASP A 528 -45.32 -3.54 -78.08
CA ASP A 528 -45.15 -2.55 -77.01
C ASP A 528 -45.25 -3.19 -75.61
N GLU A 529 -46.16 -4.17 -75.41
CA GLU A 529 -46.18 -4.99 -74.18
C GLU A 529 -44.83 -5.68 -73.94
N ASN A 530 -44.21 -6.20 -75.01
CA ASN A 530 -42.92 -6.88 -74.93
C ASN A 530 -41.77 -5.90 -74.61
N ARG A 531 -41.83 -4.68 -75.14
CA ARG A 531 -40.86 -3.62 -74.84
C ARG A 531 -40.91 -3.20 -73.37
N VAL A 532 -42.11 -2.99 -72.83
CA VAL A 532 -42.32 -2.66 -71.39
C VAL A 532 -41.80 -3.78 -70.47
N LEU A 533 -42.02 -5.04 -70.84
CA LEU A 533 -41.49 -6.19 -70.09
C LEU A 533 -39.96 -6.26 -70.13
N ASN A 534 -39.34 -5.88 -71.26
CA ASN A 534 -37.89 -5.89 -71.42
C ASN A 534 -37.21 -4.72 -70.67
N ASP A 535 -37.85 -3.55 -70.63
CA ASP A 535 -37.34 -2.39 -69.88
C ASP A 535 -37.41 -2.63 -68.36
N ARG A 536 -38.48 -3.28 -67.85
CA ARG A 536 -38.56 -3.71 -66.43
C ARG A 536 -37.47 -4.69 -65.99
N LEU A 537 -36.86 -5.42 -66.93
CA LEU A 537 -35.74 -6.34 -66.65
C LEU A 537 -34.39 -5.63 -66.57
N LYS A 538 -34.23 -4.49 -67.25
CA LYS A 538 -33.01 -3.66 -67.14
C LYS A 538 -32.93 -2.97 -65.79
N ASP A 539 -34.04 -2.47 -65.27
CA ASP A 539 -34.06 -1.73 -64.00
C ASP A 539 -33.76 -2.63 -62.78
N LYS A 540 -34.10 -3.93 -62.82
CA LYS A 540 -33.79 -4.88 -61.73
C LYS A 540 -32.30 -5.28 -61.64
N ASN A 541 -31.53 -5.14 -62.73
CA ASN A 541 -30.10 -5.51 -62.73
C ASN A 541 -29.17 -4.33 -62.36
N ALA A 542 -29.66 -3.10 -62.33
CA ALA A 542 -28.86 -1.90 -62.07
C ALA A 542 -28.72 -1.56 -60.57
N ALA A 543 -29.62 -2.04 -59.70
CA ALA A 543 -29.66 -1.65 -58.29
C ALA A 543 -28.69 -2.41 -57.34
N GLY A 544 -27.89 -3.35 -57.85
CA GLY A 544 -27.13 -4.28 -57.00
C GLY A 544 -25.61 -4.09 -56.90
N LYS A 545 -24.98 -3.11 -57.58
CA LYS A 545 -23.52 -3.13 -57.75
C LYS A 545 -22.70 -1.83 -57.60
N GLU A 546 -23.29 -0.68 -57.24
CA GLU A 546 -22.51 0.58 -57.17
C GLU A 546 -22.41 1.31 -55.82
N GLU A 547 -23.06 0.87 -54.73
CA GLU A 547 -22.97 1.57 -53.42
C GLU A 547 -21.94 1.00 -52.43
N GLU A 548 -21.36 -0.18 -52.68
CA GLU A 548 -20.55 -0.88 -51.65
C GLU A 548 -19.02 -0.67 -51.75
N LYS A 549 -18.50 -0.19 -52.88
CA LYS A 549 -17.04 -0.10 -53.11
C LYS A 549 -16.42 1.27 -52.84
N THR A 550 -17.17 2.36 -52.98
CA THR A 550 -16.64 3.74 -52.89
C THR A 550 -16.61 4.27 -51.44
N THR A 551 -17.48 3.76 -50.57
CA THR A 551 -17.60 4.21 -49.16
C THR A 551 -16.60 3.51 -48.21
N LYS A 552 -16.09 2.33 -48.58
CA LYS A 552 -15.13 1.56 -47.76
C LYS A 552 -13.67 2.03 -47.93
N ILE A 553 -13.31 2.66 -49.05
CA ILE A 553 -11.92 3.09 -49.33
C ILE A 553 -11.61 4.49 -48.76
N LEU A 554 -12.60 5.38 -48.66
CA LEU A 554 -12.43 6.71 -48.05
C LEU A 554 -12.38 6.68 -46.51
N LYS A 555 -13.11 5.76 -45.85
CA LYS A 555 -13.11 5.64 -44.38
C LYS A 555 -11.80 5.09 -43.78
N ILE A 556 -11.03 4.32 -44.54
CA ILE A 556 -9.77 3.71 -44.06
C ILE A 556 -8.62 4.74 -44.07
N LYS A 557 -8.58 5.65 -45.06
CA LYS A 557 -7.55 6.70 -45.14
C LYS A 557 -7.71 7.81 -44.09
N ASP A 558 -8.94 8.14 -43.71
CA ASP A 558 -9.19 9.14 -42.66
C ASP A 558 -8.94 8.58 -41.24
N GLN A 559 -9.04 7.26 -41.05
CA GLN A 559 -8.71 6.59 -39.78
C GLN A 559 -7.19 6.47 -39.55
N GLU A 560 -6.39 6.24 -40.59
CA GLU A 560 -4.93 6.17 -40.47
C GLU A 560 -4.28 7.54 -40.21
N ASN A 561 -4.80 8.62 -40.83
CA ASN A 561 -4.30 9.98 -40.59
C ASN A 561 -4.69 10.53 -39.20
N ASN A 562 -5.86 10.19 -38.67
CA ASN A 562 -6.22 10.53 -37.29
C ASN A 562 -5.36 9.76 -36.29
N TYR A 563 -5.09 8.48 -36.52
CA TYR A 563 -4.25 7.65 -35.64
C TYR A 563 -2.80 8.14 -35.56
N LEU A 564 -2.22 8.60 -36.68
CA LEU A 564 -0.85 9.14 -36.73
C LEU A 564 -0.74 10.52 -36.07
N ASN A 565 -1.72 11.41 -36.27
CA ASN A 565 -1.75 12.72 -35.60
C ASN A 565 -1.97 12.60 -34.09
N GLU A 566 -2.76 11.62 -33.64
CA GLU A 566 -3.01 11.37 -32.21
C GLU A 566 -1.78 10.76 -31.52
N LYS A 567 -0.97 9.97 -32.25
CA LYS A 567 0.29 9.39 -31.76
C LYS A 567 1.45 10.40 -31.72
N ILE A 568 1.48 11.37 -32.62
CA ILE A 568 2.42 12.52 -32.55
C ILE A 568 2.06 13.42 -31.37
N LYS A 569 0.77 13.67 -31.12
CA LYS A 569 0.28 14.42 -29.95
C LYS A 569 0.63 13.75 -28.61
N GLN A 570 0.60 12.42 -28.55
CA GLN A 570 1.00 11.64 -27.36
C GLN A 570 2.52 11.63 -27.11
N LEU A 571 3.33 11.78 -28.16
CA LEU A 571 4.80 11.82 -28.04
C LEU A 571 5.33 13.22 -27.67
N GLU A 572 4.62 14.28 -28.05
CA GLU A 572 4.91 15.65 -27.62
C GLU A 572 4.37 15.96 -26.21
N SER A 573 3.20 15.42 -25.84
CA SER A 573 2.68 15.57 -24.47
C SER A 573 3.53 14.85 -23.41
N GLY A 574 4.17 13.72 -23.74
CA GLY A 574 4.94 12.94 -22.77
C GLY A 574 6.20 13.63 -22.21
N LYS A 575 6.81 14.56 -22.95
CA LYS A 575 8.02 15.29 -22.49
C LYS A 575 7.69 16.59 -21.77
N GLU A 576 6.56 17.21 -22.10
CA GLU A 576 6.08 18.43 -21.44
C GLU A 576 5.27 18.10 -20.17
N GLN A 577 4.57 16.97 -20.15
CA GLN A 577 3.78 16.50 -19.02
C GLN A 577 4.64 15.97 -17.86
N ASP A 578 5.81 15.36 -18.09
CA ASP A 578 6.66 14.89 -16.99
C ASP A 578 7.35 16.07 -16.25
N THR A 579 7.61 17.16 -16.97
CA THR A 579 8.16 18.41 -16.42
C THR A 579 7.07 19.25 -15.75
N GLN A 580 5.86 19.30 -16.31
CA GLN A 580 4.69 19.95 -15.73
C GLN A 580 4.09 19.16 -14.56
N ASN A 581 4.15 17.82 -14.56
CA ASN A 581 3.72 16.98 -13.44
C ASN A 581 4.63 17.15 -12.25
N ARG A 582 5.96 17.25 -12.41
CA ARG A 582 6.86 17.56 -11.30
C ARG A 582 6.66 18.96 -10.72
N LEU A 583 6.25 19.93 -11.55
CA LEU A 583 5.94 21.30 -11.12
C LEU A 583 4.54 21.40 -10.48
N ASN A 584 3.55 20.68 -11.01
CA ASN A 584 2.19 20.58 -10.48
C ASN A 584 2.14 19.70 -9.24
N GLU A 585 2.90 18.63 -9.11
CA GLU A 585 3.00 17.81 -7.88
C GLU A 585 3.61 18.64 -6.75
N ARG A 586 4.59 19.49 -7.04
CA ARG A 586 5.10 20.47 -6.06
C ARG A 586 4.05 21.50 -5.67
N LYS A 587 3.32 22.09 -6.63
CA LYS A 587 2.22 23.03 -6.33
C LYS A 587 1.02 22.36 -5.65
N THR A 588 0.71 21.11 -5.97
CA THR A 588 -0.40 20.32 -5.42
C THR A 588 -0.03 19.76 -4.06
N ALA A 589 1.23 19.46 -3.77
CA ALA A 589 1.68 19.12 -2.42
C ALA A 589 1.56 20.33 -1.49
N THR A 590 1.98 21.52 -1.93
CA THR A 590 1.85 22.76 -1.14
C THR A 590 0.40 23.23 -1.02
N GLN A 591 -0.42 23.09 -2.07
CA GLN A 591 -1.86 23.36 -2.00
C GLN A 591 -2.62 22.31 -1.21
N LYS A 592 -2.24 21.03 -1.25
CA LYS A 592 -2.83 20.00 -0.39
C LYS A 592 -2.41 20.18 1.05
N GLU A 593 -1.20 20.62 1.36
CA GLU A 593 -0.83 21.02 2.73
C GLU A 593 -1.70 22.19 3.21
N GLU A 594 -1.86 23.25 2.42
CA GLU A 594 -2.76 24.36 2.76
C GLU A 594 -4.24 23.96 2.78
N GLU A 595 -4.67 23.01 1.96
CA GLU A 595 -6.02 22.47 1.91
C GLU A 595 -6.26 21.49 3.05
N TYR A 596 -5.30 20.66 3.45
CA TYR A 596 -5.38 19.82 4.65
C TYR A 596 -5.33 20.68 5.90
N GLU A 597 -4.53 21.75 5.96
CA GLU A 597 -4.61 22.72 7.05
C GLU A 597 -5.96 23.44 7.06
N LYS A 598 -6.46 23.96 5.94
CA LYS A 598 -7.80 24.58 5.87
C LYS A 598 -8.94 23.60 6.12
N LYS A 599 -8.78 22.32 5.78
CA LYS A 599 -9.78 21.27 6.00
C LYS A 599 -9.70 20.71 7.41
N ILE A 600 -8.53 20.67 8.03
CA ILE A 600 -8.38 20.37 9.47
C ILE A 600 -8.94 21.54 10.28
N VAL A 601 -8.58 22.78 9.95
CA VAL A 601 -9.14 23.98 10.59
C VAL A 601 -10.64 24.07 10.33
N GLY A 602 -11.09 23.87 9.09
CA GLY A 602 -12.50 23.87 8.71
C GLY A 602 -13.31 22.70 9.30
N MET A 603 -12.74 21.49 9.42
CA MET A 603 -13.38 20.39 10.16
C MET A 603 -13.38 20.67 11.65
N THR A 604 -12.34 21.29 12.21
CA THR A 604 -12.30 21.65 13.63
C THR A 604 -13.32 22.75 13.94
N GLU A 605 -13.45 23.76 13.07
CA GLU A 605 -14.47 24.81 13.15
C GLU A 605 -15.87 24.28 12.85
N SER A 606 -16.03 23.34 11.92
CA SER A 606 -17.30 22.67 11.63
C SER A 606 -17.71 21.73 12.77
N TYR A 607 -16.78 21.00 13.37
CA TYR A 607 -17.06 20.14 14.53
C TYR A 607 -17.31 20.99 15.76
N MET A 608 -16.59 22.08 15.99
CA MET A 608 -16.93 23.03 17.06
C MET A 608 -18.28 23.71 16.78
N GLY A 609 -18.58 24.06 15.53
CA GLY A 609 -19.87 24.61 15.11
C GLY A 609 -21.02 23.63 15.25
N GLU A 610 -20.83 22.35 14.89
CA GLU A 610 -21.80 21.27 15.12
C GLU A 610 -21.94 20.94 16.60
N ILE A 611 -20.85 20.98 17.38
CA ILE A 611 -20.92 20.85 18.83
C ILE A 611 -21.72 22.01 19.42
N ASP A 612 -21.50 23.25 19.00
CA ASP A 612 -22.26 24.40 19.47
C ASP A 612 -23.71 24.36 18.98
N LYS A 613 -23.97 23.86 17.77
CA LYS A 613 -25.31 23.69 17.22
C LYS A 613 -26.07 22.55 17.92
N LEU A 614 -25.42 21.42 18.17
CA LEU A 614 -25.96 20.30 18.95
C LEU A 614 -26.12 20.67 20.43
N LYS A 615 -25.26 21.54 20.98
CA LYS A 615 -25.40 22.08 22.33
C LYS A 615 -26.58 23.05 22.40
N ASN A 616 -26.77 23.90 21.40
CA ASN A 616 -27.93 24.79 21.31
C ASN A 616 -29.23 24.05 20.98
N GLU A 617 -29.18 22.99 20.16
CA GLU A 617 -30.32 22.09 19.90
C GLU A 617 -30.61 21.21 21.10
N SER A 618 -29.60 20.79 21.88
CA SER A 618 -29.75 20.10 23.16
C SER A 618 -30.40 21.03 24.20
N VAL A 619 -30.00 22.29 24.27
CA VAL A 619 -30.64 23.30 25.12
C VAL A 619 -32.07 23.56 24.65
N GLY A 620 -32.31 23.71 23.34
CA GLY A 620 -33.65 23.91 22.79
C GLY A 620 -34.56 22.68 22.90
N LEU A 621 -34.00 21.46 22.82
CA LEU A 621 -34.71 20.21 23.08
C LEU A 621 -34.98 20.06 24.58
N LYS A 622 -34.04 20.45 25.45
CA LYS A 622 -34.24 20.48 26.90
C LYS A 622 -35.33 21.47 27.29
N ASP A 623 -35.36 22.66 26.70
CA ASP A 623 -36.43 23.63 26.91
C ASP A 623 -37.77 23.13 26.37
N LYS A 624 -37.79 22.46 25.20
CA LYS A 624 -39.00 21.80 24.68
C LYS A 624 -39.43 20.62 25.53
N LEU A 625 -38.51 19.91 26.18
CA LEU A 625 -38.77 18.75 27.03
C LEU A 625 -39.20 19.18 28.43
N GLU A 626 -38.66 20.29 28.96
CA GLU A 626 -39.15 20.96 30.16
C GLU A 626 -40.52 21.59 29.91
N LYS A 627 -40.76 22.16 28.72
CA LYS A 627 -42.08 22.68 28.33
C LYS A 627 -43.10 21.56 28.10
N ALA A 628 -42.71 20.46 27.45
CA ALA A 628 -43.53 19.27 27.30
C ALA A 628 -43.76 18.56 28.65
N ALA A 629 -42.78 18.54 29.56
CA ALA A 629 -42.94 18.01 30.91
C ALA A 629 -43.85 18.91 31.76
N ALA A 630 -43.79 20.23 31.60
CA ALA A 630 -44.71 21.18 32.23
C ALA A 630 -46.13 21.06 31.64
N GLU A 631 -46.27 20.88 30.33
CA GLU A 631 -47.55 20.61 29.66
C GLU A 631 -48.11 19.23 30.03
N ILE A 632 -47.27 18.20 30.18
CA ILE A 632 -47.67 16.87 30.68
C ILE A 632 -48.04 16.95 32.15
N SER A 633 -47.35 17.75 32.96
CA SER A 633 -47.72 17.98 34.36
C SER A 633 -49.03 18.77 34.47
N MET A 634 -49.28 19.75 33.59
CA MET A 634 -50.57 20.43 33.47
C MET A 634 -51.66 19.49 32.94
N MET A 635 -51.37 18.63 31.98
CA MET A 635 -52.30 17.64 31.44
C MET A 635 -52.55 16.50 32.43
N GLN A 636 -51.60 16.13 33.29
CA GLN A 636 -51.80 15.17 34.38
C GLN A 636 -52.60 15.79 35.51
N ASN A 637 -52.43 17.09 35.79
CA ASN A 637 -53.29 17.82 36.71
C ASN A 637 -54.71 17.97 36.12
N LYS A 638 -54.86 18.31 34.83
CA LYS A 638 -56.15 18.34 34.13
C LYS A 638 -56.78 16.95 33.99
N LEU A 639 -56.00 15.89 33.77
CA LEU A 639 -56.48 14.50 33.70
C LEU A 639 -56.88 13.99 35.09
N ASN A 640 -56.23 14.45 36.15
CA ASN A 640 -56.64 14.17 37.53
C ASN A 640 -57.89 14.99 37.91
N GLU A 641 -58.07 16.20 37.38
CA GLU A 641 -59.29 17.00 37.52
C GLU A 641 -60.45 16.44 36.67
N GLU A 642 -60.19 15.96 35.44
CA GLU A 642 -61.15 15.36 34.51
C GLU A 642 -61.47 13.89 34.84
N LYS A 643 -60.60 13.14 35.52
CA LYS A 643 -60.96 11.83 36.10
C LYS A 643 -61.98 11.93 37.24
N THR A 644 -62.13 13.11 37.83
CA THR A 644 -63.23 13.42 38.76
C THR A 644 -64.49 13.93 38.08
N ALA A 645 -64.50 14.11 36.75
CA ALA A 645 -65.67 14.59 36.02
C ALA A 645 -65.86 13.86 34.67
N ALA A 646 -66.88 13.01 34.65
CA ALA A 646 -67.59 12.54 33.45
C ALA A 646 -66.94 11.39 32.66
N GLY A 647 -67.47 10.20 32.93
CA GLY A 647 -67.76 9.26 31.85
C GLY A 647 -68.89 9.79 30.96
N LYS A 648 -68.85 9.35 29.69
CA LYS A 648 -69.83 9.47 28.60
C LYS A 648 -69.62 10.65 27.64
N GLU A 649 -68.99 10.36 26.50
CA GLU A 649 -69.48 10.59 25.12
C GLU A 649 -68.32 10.79 24.14
N GLU A 650 -67.75 9.70 23.64
CA GLU A 650 -66.72 9.73 22.57
C GLU A 650 -67.15 8.85 21.39
N GLU A 651 -68.36 9.09 20.87
CA GLU A 651 -68.92 8.32 19.74
C GLU A 651 -69.50 9.21 18.62
N LYS A 652 -68.91 10.39 18.39
CA LYS A 652 -69.34 11.26 17.27
C LYS A 652 -68.22 11.82 16.39
N TYR A 653 -66.95 11.64 16.75
CA TYR A 653 -65.80 12.15 15.97
C TYR A 653 -65.04 11.09 15.15
N LYS A 654 -65.51 9.83 15.11
CA LYS A 654 -64.74 8.70 14.57
C LYS A 654 -64.78 8.47 13.05
N LYS A 655 -65.55 9.23 12.24
CA LYS A 655 -65.79 8.83 10.84
C LYS A 655 -65.08 9.63 9.74
N ASN A 656 -64.54 10.82 10.02
CA ASN A 656 -63.79 11.62 9.04
C ASN A 656 -62.27 11.69 9.27
N ILE A 657 -61.77 11.08 10.36
CA ILE A 657 -60.34 11.07 10.69
C ILE A 657 -59.64 9.80 10.16
N VAL A 658 -60.37 8.73 9.81
CA VAL A 658 -59.81 7.39 9.52
C VAL A 658 -58.89 7.38 8.28
N GLY A 659 -59.27 8.05 7.19
CA GLY A 659 -58.49 8.05 5.95
C GLY A 659 -57.18 8.86 6.01
N SER A 660 -57.11 9.89 6.85
CA SER A 660 -55.85 10.62 7.09
C SER A 660 -55.02 9.93 8.17
N THR A 661 -55.65 9.30 9.18
CA THR A 661 -54.90 8.57 10.20
C THR A 661 -54.17 7.35 9.69
N GLU A 662 -54.64 6.60 8.69
CA GLU A 662 -53.89 5.44 8.18
C GLU A 662 -52.55 5.89 7.55
N THR A 663 -52.59 6.93 6.72
CA THR A 663 -51.41 7.51 6.06
C THR A 663 -50.46 8.14 7.08
N TYR A 664 -50.98 8.92 8.04
CA TYR A 664 -50.17 9.47 9.13
C TYR A 664 -49.64 8.38 10.06
N LYS A 665 -50.32 7.24 10.21
CA LYS A 665 -49.88 6.12 11.06
C LYS A 665 -48.73 5.35 10.43
N ASP A 666 -48.72 5.18 9.11
CA ASP A 666 -47.58 4.62 8.39
C ASP A 666 -46.38 5.56 8.41
N GLU A 667 -46.62 6.87 8.25
CA GLU A 667 -45.57 7.89 8.36
C GLU A 667 -45.03 8.02 9.79
N ILE A 668 -45.90 7.95 10.81
CA ILE A 668 -45.52 7.87 12.23
C ILE A 668 -44.74 6.59 12.51
N ASN A 669 -45.13 5.45 11.95
CA ASN A 669 -44.39 4.19 12.14
C ASN A 669 -43.01 4.24 11.48
N LYS A 670 -42.90 4.86 10.29
CA LYS A 670 -41.63 5.10 9.62
C LYS A 670 -40.73 6.04 10.44
N LEU A 671 -41.26 7.18 10.88
CA LEU A 671 -40.55 8.12 11.75
C LEU A 671 -40.18 7.50 13.10
N LYS A 672 -41.02 6.63 13.67
CA LYS A 672 -40.75 5.93 14.94
C LYS A 672 -39.66 4.87 14.79
N ASN A 673 -39.60 4.18 13.65
CA ASN A 673 -38.51 3.28 13.31
C ASN A 673 -37.21 4.06 13.07
N GLU A 674 -37.26 5.17 12.33
CA GLU A 674 -36.10 6.05 12.12
C GLU A 674 -35.60 6.65 13.45
N LEU A 675 -36.51 7.05 14.35
CA LEU A 675 -36.19 7.55 15.68
C LEU A 675 -35.62 6.44 16.57
N THR A 676 -36.12 5.21 16.46
CA THR A 676 -35.60 4.06 17.21
C THR A 676 -34.19 3.69 16.73
N ILE A 677 -33.95 3.66 15.42
CA ILE A 677 -32.62 3.45 14.83
C ILE A 677 -31.66 4.58 15.25
N THR A 678 -32.12 5.82 15.23
CA THR A 678 -31.32 6.98 15.64
C THR A 678 -31.03 6.95 17.13
N SER A 679 -32.00 6.58 17.97
CA SER A 679 -31.84 6.38 19.40
C SER A 679 -30.84 5.27 19.72
N GLN A 680 -30.92 4.13 19.01
CA GLN A 680 -29.95 3.03 19.14
C GLN A 680 -28.55 3.45 18.69
N LYS A 681 -28.42 4.21 17.60
CA LYS A 681 -27.14 4.78 17.15
C LYS A 681 -26.57 5.74 18.18
N ASN A 682 -27.39 6.64 18.73
CA ASN A 682 -26.97 7.58 19.77
C ASN A 682 -26.58 6.86 21.07
N GLN A 683 -27.28 5.79 21.42
CA GLN A 683 -26.94 4.95 22.57
C GLN A 683 -25.62 4.20 22.36
N ALA A 684 -25.39 3.67 21.16
CA ALA A 684 -24.11 3.06 20.79
C ALA A 684 -22.96 4.09 20.78
N LEU A 685 -23.22 5.31 20.28
CA LEU A 685 -22.25 6.41 20.30
C LEU A 685 -21.93 6.85 21.73
N ALA A 686 -22.94 6.95 22.60
CA ALA A 686 -22.78 7.27 24.00
C ALA A 686 -21.98 6.19 24.75
N GLN A 687 -22.21 4.91 24.44
CA GLN A 687 -21.41 3.80 24.98
C GLN A 687 -19.96 3.86 24.49
N GLN A 688 -19.73 4.18 23.23
CA GLN A 688 -18.36 4.37 22.69
C GLN A 688 -17.65 5.56 23.34
N LEU A 689 -18.36 6.67 23.57
CA LEU A 689 -17.84 7.84 24.28
C LEU A 689 -17.50 7.50 25.73
N LEU A 690 -18.34 6.76 26.44
CA LEU A 690 -18.06 6.27 27.80
C LEU A 690 -16.79 5.41 27.84
N VAL A 691 -16.61 4.49 26.88
CA VAL A 691 -15.39 3.67 26.77
C VAL A 691 -14.16 4.53 26.47
N LEU A 692 -14.29 5.58 25.66
CA LEU A 692 -13.21 6.53 25.39
C LEU A 692 -12.90 7.41 26.60
N GLU A 693 -13.90 7.84 27.36
CA GLU A 693 -13.73 8.59 28.61
C GLU A 693 -13.05 7.73 29.68
N ASP A 694 -13.46 6.47 29.86
CA ASP A 694 -12.82 5.53 30.77
C ASP A 694 -11.37 5.24 30.37
N ARG A 695 -11.10 5.08 29.06
CA ARG A 695 -9.72 4.98 28.55
C ARG A 695 -8.91 6.24 28.80
N ASN A 696 -9.45 7.42 28.52
CA ASN A 696 -8.79 8.69 28.78
C ASN A 696 -8.54 8.90 30.28
N ARG A 697 -9.46 8.47 31.13
CA ARG A 697 -9.31 8.49 32.58
C ARG A 697 -8.18 7.56 33.02
N THR A 698 -8.14 6.34 32.51
CA THR A 698 -7.07 5.37 32.77
C THR A 698 -5.71 5.93 32.35
N VAL A 699 -5.61 6.52 31.16
CA VAL A 699 -4.38 7.17 30.67
C VAL A 699 -3.97 8.35 31.56
N ARG A 700 -4.93 9.16 32.04
CA ARG A 700 -4.63 10.26 33.00
C ARG A 700 -4.14 9.73 34.34
N GLU A 701 -4.74 8.66 34.86
CA GLU A 701 -4.32 8.01 36.11
C GLU A 701 -2.92 7.37 35.97
N GLU A 702 -2.60 6.79 34.81
CA GLU A 702 -1.25 6.31 34.48
C GLU A 702 -0.22 7.44 34.36
N ILE A 703 -0.59 8.58 33.76
CA ILE A 703 0.29 9.75 33.69
C ILE A 703 0.56 10.30 35.09
N LEU A 704 -0.47 10.43 35.93
CA LEU A 704 -0.34 10.86 37.33
C LEU A 704 0.58 9.93 38.14
N THR A 705 0.41 8.62 38.01
CA THR A 705 1.30 7.66 38.70
C THR A 705 2.73 7.70 38.17
N LYS A 706 2.94 7.91 36.86
CA LYS A 706 4.29 8.12 36.31
C LYS A 706 4.92 9.43 36.79
N ASP A 707 4.15 10.52 36.89
CA ASP A 707 4.63 11.79 37.44
C ASP A 707 4.98 11.67 38.94
N GLU A 708 4.20 10.90 39.72
CA GLU A 708 4.54 10.55 41.10
C GLU A 708 5.83 9.74 41.19
N GLN A 709 6.02 8.74 40.32
CA GLN A 709 7.25 7.96 40.22
C GLN A 709 8.45 8.84 39.84
N ILE A 710 8.30 9.75 38.87
CA ILE A 710 9.33 10.72 38.48
C ILE A 710 9.68 11.62 39.65
N ASN A 711 8.69 12.11 40.40
CA ASN A 711 8.91 12.94 41.59
C ASN A 711 9.63 12.16 42.70
N LEU A 712 9.29 10.89 42.90
CA LEU A 712 9.97 10.00 43.84
C LEU A 712 11.43 9.75 43.43
N LEU A 713 11.66 9.52 42.13
CA LEU A 713 12.99 9.35 41.54
C LEU A 713 13.84 10.61 41.73
N ASN A 714 13.29 11.78 41.41
CA ASN A 714 13.95 13.08 41.60
C ASN A 714 14.27 13.36 43.06
N LYS A 715 13.39 12.98 43.99
CA LYS A 715 13.64 13.09 45.44
C LYS A 715 14.78 12.15 45.88
N THR A 716 14.87 10.97 45.28
CA THR A 716 15.92 9.98 45.53
C THR A 716 17.26 10.44 44.97
N ILE A 717 17.29 10.97 43.74
CA ILE A 717 18.47 11.58 43.13
C ILE A 717 18.99 12.73 44.01
N LYS A 718 18.11 13.64 44.45
CA LYS A 718 18.50 14.72 45.38
C LYS A 718 19.09 14.22 46.70
N LYS A 719 18.59 13.11 47.24
CA LYS A 719 19.16 12.48 48.45
C LYS A 719 20.54 11.90 48.17
N TYR A 720 20.73 11.22 47.03
CA TYR A 720 22.03 10.70 46.62
C TYR A 720 23.04 11.81 46.37
N ASP A 721 22.66 12.90 45.69
CA ASP A 721 23.52 14.07 45.49
C ASP A 721 23.93 14.71 46.81
N ALA A 722 22.98 14.88 47.74
CA ALA A 722 23.28 15.41 49.07
C ALA A 722 24.21 14.48 49.88
N GLN A 723 24.05 13.17 49.74
CA GLN A 723 24.90 12.18 50.38
C GLN A 723 26.31 12.15 49.77
N SER A 724 26.40 12.28 48.43
CA SER A 724 27.65 12.39 47.68
C SER A 724 28.42 13.63 48.13
N ARG A 725 27.78 14.81 48.17
CA ARG A 725 28.40 16.05 48.68
C ARG A 725 28.89 15.91 50.12
N LYS A 726 28.11 15.29 51.01
CA LYS A 726 28.55 15.02 52.39
C LYS A 726 29.72 14.04 52.48
N THR A 727 29.84 13.10 51.56
CA THR A 727 30.98 12.17 51.53
C THR A 727 32.23 12.86 50.98
N GLU A 728 32.06 13.72 49.98
CA GLU A 728 33.12 14.55 49.41
C GLU A 728 33.65 15.59 50.42
N GLU A 729 32.76 16.28 51.14
CA GLU A 729 33.11 17.17 52.26
C GLU A 729 33.89 16.43 53.36
N ARG A 730 33.47 15.20 53.72
CA ARG A 730 34.19 14.37 54.70
C ARG A 730 35.56 13.93 54.18
N PHE A 731 35.66 13.63 52.88
CA PHE A 731 36.91 13.24 52.25
C PHE A 731 37.90 14.41 52.24
N GLU A 732 37.48 15.61 51.83
CA GLU A 732 38.34 16.79 51.86
C GLU A 732 38.68 17.23 53.30
N ALA A 733 37.77 17.09 54.26
CA ALA A 733 38.08 17.31 55.67
C ALA A 733 39.12 16.31 56.21
N ALA A 734 39.01 15.02 55.87
CA ALA A 734 39.97 14.00 56.26
C ALA A 734 41.34 14.20 55.59
N LYS A 735 41.35 14.62 54.33
CA LYS A 735 42.57 14.99 53.59
C LYS A 735 43.25 16.19 54.23
N THR A 736 42.50 17.24 54.57
CA THR A 736 43.02 18.42 55.27
C THR A 736 43.58 18.06 56.65
N ASP A 737 42.90 17.19 57.41
CA ASP A 737 43.40 16.70 58.70
C ASP A 737 44.70 15.88 58.56
N LEU A 738 44.79 15.04 57.52
CA LEU A 738 45.99 14.27 57.21
C LEU A 738 47.16 15.18 56.80
N GLU A 739 46.91 16.16 55.94
CA GLU A 739 47.90 17.17 55.55
C GLU A 739 48.39 17.99 56.75
N ASN A 740 47.49 18.36 57.66
CA ASN A 740 47.84 19.06 58.90
C ASN A 740 48.67 18.18 59.84
N LYS A 741 48.31 16.90 60.00
CA LYS A 741 49.10 15.93 60.78
C LYS A 741 50.48 15.72 60.19
N TYR A 742 50.58 15.62 58.86
CA TYR A 742 51.85 15.50 58.16
C TYR A 742 52.71 16.76 58.36
N ARG A 743 52.13 17.94 58.22
CA ARG A 743 52.81 19.22 58.51
C ARG A 743 53.29 19.30 59.96
N MET A 744 52.46 18.91 60.93
CA MET A 744 52.86 18.86 62.36
C MET A 744 54.00 17.87 62.61
N GLN A 745 53.98 16.69 61.98
CA GLN A 745 55.07 15.72 62.11
C GLN A 745 56.36 16.26 61.50
N MET A 746 56.30 16.86 60.31
CA MET A 746 57.46 17.49 59.68
C MET A 746 58.00 18.66 60.50
N ALA A 747 57.13 19.46 61.13
CA ALA A 747 57.53 20.52 62.05
C ALA A 747 58.25 19.96 63.29
N LYS A 748 57.72 18.90 63.92
CA LYS A 748 58.38 18.22 65.06
C LYS A 748 59.75 17.64 64.68
N ILE A 749 59.84 16.98 63.52
CA ILE A 749 61.12 16.45 63.01
C ILE A 749 62.12 17.58 62.79
N THR A 750 61.66 18.73 62.30
CA THR A 750 62.51 19.91 62.10
C THR A 750 62.97 20.48 63.44
N GLU A 751 62.08 20.60 64.41
CA GLU A 751 62.39 21.07 65.76
C GLU A 751 63.37 20.14 66.50
N GLU A 752 63.17 18.83 66.42
CA GLU A 752 64.10 17.82 66.97
C GLU A 752 65.47 17.88 66.26
N ARG A 753 65.49 18.09 64.95
CA ARG A 753 66.73 18.26 64.18
C ARG A 753 67.47 19.53 64.63
N ASP A 754 66.77 20.64 64.77
CA ASP A 754 67.35 21.91 65.18
C ASP A 754 67.87 21.85 66.62
N GLU A 755 67.16 21.18 67.53
CA GLU A 755 67.61 20.94 68.90
C GLU A 755 68.84 20.02 68.94
N ASN A 756 68.88 18.97 68.13
CA ASN A 756 70.06 18.12 67.99
C ASN A 756 71.27 18.90 67.43
N ILE A 757 71.06 19.77 66.44
CA ILE A 757 72.09 20.66 65.91
C ILE A 757 72.58 21.61 67.01
N ARG A 758 71.67 22.17 67.84
CA ARG A 758 72.02 23.04 68.96
C ARG A 758 72.88 22.32 69.99
N GLN A 759 72.48 21.12 70.41
CA GLN A 759 73.23 20.29 71.36
C GLN A 759 74.59 19.87 70.80
N LEU A 760 74.69 19.60 69.50
CA LEU A 760 75.97 19.31 68.84
C LEU A 760 76.88 20.54 68.82
N LYS A 761 76.36 21.74 68.52
CA LYS A 761 77.12 22.98 68.59
C LYS A 761 77.65 23.25 69.99
N GLU A 762 76.82 23.07 71.01
CA GLU A 762 77.21 23.25 72.42
C GLU A 762 78.31 22.26 72.82
N LYS A 763 78.22 20.99 72.39
CA LYS A 763 79.29 20.00 72.59
C LYS A 763 80.58 20.39 71.87
N VAL A 764 80.50 20.88 70.64
CA VAL A 764 81.67 21.35 69.87
C VAL A 764 82.34 22.53 70.59
N GLU A 765 81.56 23.48 71.12
CA GLU A 765 82.09 24.59 71.92
C GLU A 765 82.74 24.10 73.23
N GLN A 766 82.13 23.14 73.93
CA GLN A 766 82.72 22.51 75.11
C GLN A 766 84.04 21.79 74.78
N TYR A 767 84.12 21.09 73.64
CA TYR A 767 85.37 20.47 73.19
C TYR A 767 86.43 21.51 72.80
N ALA A 768 86.04 22.60 72.15
CA ALA A 768 86.95 23.70 71.85
C ALA A 768 87.51 24.34 73.13
N ALA A 769 86.66 24.63 74.12
CA ALA A 769 87.07 25.18 75.42
C ALA A 769 87.99 24.21 76.20
N ARG A 770 87.72 22.91 76.13
CA ARG A 770 88.57 21.88 76.75
C ARG A 770 89.93 21.79 76.05
N THR A 771 89.97 21.94 74.73
CA THR A 771 91.20 21.92 73.94
C THR A 771 92.08 23.12 74.28
N ASP A 772 91.51 24.33 74.37
CA ASP A 772 92.21 25.55 74.79
C ASP A 772 92.76 25.45 76.24
N MET A 773 91.99 24.84 77.15
CA MET A 773 92.46 24.54 78.52
C MET A 773 93.63 23.55 78.54
N LEU A 774 93.56 22.49 77.73
CA LEU A 774 94.64 21.50 77.63
C LEU A 774 95.90 22.12 77.01
N GLU A 775 95.75 22.97 76.01
CA GLU A 775 96.85 23.70 75.38
C GLU A 775 97.53 24.66 76.37
N LYS A 776 96.74 25.44 77.12
CA LYS A 776 97.26 26.28 78.22
C LYS A 776 97.96 25.48 79.32
N THR A 777 97.44 24.29 79.64
CA THR A 777 98.06 23.41 80.63
C THR A 777 99.38 22.85 80.12
N ALA A 778 99.43 22.39 78.86
CA ALA A 778 100.65 21.90 78.21
C ALA A 778 101.73 23.00 78.13
N VAL A 779 101.36 24.24 77.82
CA VAL A 779 102.28 25.39 77.83
C VAL A 779 102.85 25.65 79.23
N ARG A 780 102.02 25.58 80.28
CA ARG A 780 102.50 25.72 81.68
C ARG A 780 103.44 24.58 82.06
N THR A 781 103.11 23.34 81.71
CA THR A 781 103.97 22.18 81.99
C THR A 781 105.31 22.28 81.25
N ALA A 782 105.32 22.75 80.00
CA ALA A 782 106.55 23.00 79.25
C ALA A 782 107.42 24.12 79.89
N GLN A 783 106.80 25.19 80.38
CA GLN A 783 107.51 26.25 81.13
C GLN A 783 108.08 25.76 82.47
N GLU A 784 107.36 24.86 83.17
CA GLU A 784 107.86 24.24 84.40
C GLU A 784 109.00 23.24 84.14
N MET A 785 108.98 22.52 83.03
CA MET A 785 110.09 21.64 82.62
C MET A 785 111.35 22.45 82.27
N GLY A 786 111.22 23.59 81.57
CA GLY A 786 112.36 24.48 81.32
C GLY A 786 113.00 25.05 82.60
N LYS A 787 112.23 25.23 83.68
CA LYS A 787 112.76 25.60 85.01
C LYS A 787 113.50 24.44 85.69
N LYS A 788 113.08 23.19 85.46
CA LYS A 788 113.74 21.99 86.01
C LYS A 788 115.09 21.73 85.34
N ASP A 789 115.23 22.01 84.05
CA ASP A 789 116.51 21.86 83.34
C ASP A 789 117.59 22.81 83.86
N LEU A 790 117.23 24.05 84.21
CA LEU A 790 118.11 25.00 84.89
C LEU A 790 118.62 24.48 86.26
N ILE A 791 117.77 23.81 87.03
CA ILE A 791 118.14 23.21 88.32
C ILE A 791 119.06 21.99 88.12
N ILE A 792 118.85 21.20 87.06
CA ILE A 792 119.68 20.04 86.74
C ILE A 792 121.10 20.46 86.35
N ASP A 793 121.27 21.55 85.60
CA ASP A 793 122.60 22.07 85.25
C ASP A 793 123.35 22.62 86.48
N GLU A 794 122.63 23.25 87.41
CA GLU A 794 123.20 23.72 88.68
C GLU A 794 123.64 22.55 89.59
N LEU A 795 122.87 21.46 89.60
CA LEU A 795 123.23 20.23 90.30
C LEU A 795 124.44 19.53 89.66
N ARG A 796 124.54 19.49 88.33
CA ARG A 796 125.72 18.93 87.63
C ARG A 796 127.01 19.68 87.97
N LYS A 797 126.94 21.01 88.09
CA LYS A 797 128.09 21.84 88.50
C LYS A 797 128.55 21.50 89.93
N LYS A 798 127.61 21.31 90.86
CA LYS A 798 127.90 20.91 92.25
C LYS A 798 128.46 19.49 92.35
N ILE A 799 127.97 18.54 91.54
CA ILE A 799 128.50 17.17 91.47
C ILE A 799 129.94 17.17 90.94
N GLY A 800 130.25 17.99 89.94
CA GLY A 800 131.64 18.15 89.44
C GLY A 800 132.62 18.63 90.52
N GLN A 801 132.19 19.55 91.38
CA GLN A 801 133.01 20.03 92.51
C GLN A 801 133.21 18.96 93.59
N ALA A 802 132.19 18.14 93.87
CA ALA A 802 132.29 17.05 94.85
C ALA A 802 133.25 15.93 94.39
N LYS A 803 133.35 15.69 93.07
CA LYS A 803 134.22 14.65 92.51
C LYS A 803 135.71 14.95 92.71
N ILE A 804 136.11 16.22 92.56
CA ILE A 804 137.49 16.70 92.78
C ILE A 804 137.91 16.50 94.25
N VAL A 805 136.99 16.71 95.20
CA VAL A 805 137.25 16.54 96.64
C VAL A 805 137.42 15.06 97.02
N MET A 806 136.75 14.14 96.32
CA MET A 806 136.91 12.70 96.55
C MET A 806 138.24 12.17 96.03
N GLU A 807 138.70 12.61 94.85
CA GLU A 807 140.02 12.22 94.31
C GLU A 807 141.18 12.66 95.23
N GLN A 808 141.08 13.85 95.86
CA GLN A 808 142.05 14.32 96.86
C GLN A 808 142.06 13.47 98.15
N ARG A 809 140.94 12.81 98.49
CA ARG A 809 140.86 11.90 99.65
C ARG A 809 141.47 10.54 99.36
N ASP A 810 141.27 10.01 98.16
CA ASP A 810 141.80 8.70 97.76
C ASP A 810 143.33 8.69 97.67
N ASP A 811 143.94 9.80 97.21
CA ASP A 811 145.39 9.97 97.23
C ASP A 811 145.98 9.98 98.66
N LYS A 812 145.23 10.51 99.63
CA LYS A 812 145.64 10.53 101.04
C LYS A 812 145.51 9.15 101.71
N ILE A 813 144.55 8.33 101.28
CA ILE A 813 144.41 6.93 101.74
C ILE A 813 145.54 6.05 101.18
N ARG A 814 145.98 6.27 99.93
CA ARG A 814 147.15 5.58 99.36
C ARG A 814 148.44 5.86 100.11
N GLN A 815 148.69 7.12 100.49
CA GLN A 815 149.88 7.49 101.26
C GLN A 815 149.91 6.85 102.67
N LEU A 816 148.76 6.74 103.32
CA LEU A 816 148.65 6.09 104.64
C LEU A 816 148.81 4.57 104.58
N SER A 817 148.35 3.93 103.50
CA SER A 817 148.47 2.48 103.31
C SER A 817 149.92 2.03 103.11
N GLY A 818 150.72 2.79 102.37
CA GLY A 818 152.16 2.49 102.19
C GLY A 818 153.02 2.70 103.45
N ALA A 819 152.58 3.55 104.38
CA ALA A 819 153.23 3.73 105.67
C ALA A 819 152.98 2.55 106.64
N LEU A 820 151.84 1.87 106.49
CA LEU A 820 151.44 0.74 107.33
C LEU A 820 152.21 -0.55 106.98
N GLU A 821 152.38 -0.86 105.68
CA GLU A 821 153.13 -2.04 105.21
C GLU A 821 154.61 -1.98 105.62
N LYS A 822 155.21 -0.79 105.65
CA LYS A 822 156.60 -0.60 106.08
C LYS A 822 156.79 -0.90 107.58
N LYS A 823 155.77 -0.61 108.41
CA LYS A 823 155.79 -0.89 109.85
C LYS A 823 155.54 -2.37 110.17
N GLU A 824 154.75 -3.09 109.37
CA GLU A 824 154.59 -4.55 109.53
C GLU A 824 155.86 -5.35 109.20
N GLY A 825 156.69 -4.87 108.27
CA GLY A 825 158.00 -5.48 107.96
C GLY A 825 159.02 -5.36 109.11
N GLU A 826 159.03 -4.23 109.82
CA GLU A 826 159.88 -4.00 110.99
C GLU A 826 159.52 -4.96 112.16
N VAL A 827 158.21 -5.21 112.37
CA VAL A 827 157.71 -6.12 113.43
C VAL A 827 158.06 -7.58 113.17
N LYS A 828 158.02 -8.06 111.91
CA LYS A 828 158.44 -9.43 111.56
C LYS A 828 159.94 -9.67 111.75
N THR A 829 160.75 -8.64 111.51
CA THR A 829 162.22 -8.73 111.65
C THR A 829 162.63 -8.79 113.12
N LEU A 830 161.98 -8.00 113.98
CA LEU A 830 162.18 -8.04 115.44
C LEU A 830 161.74 -9.36 116.07
N LYS A 831 160.67 -9.98 115.55
CA LYS A 831 160.20 -11.29 116.02
C LYS A 831 161.19 -12.43 115.72
N GLY A 832 161.81 -12.43 114.53
CA GLY A 832 162.86 -13.41 114.19
C GLY A 832 164.18 -13.24 114.96
N GLN A 833 164.50 -12.02 115.43
CA GLN A 833 165.62 -11.79 116.33
C GLN A 833 165.34 -12.30 117.75
N LEU A 834 164.10 -12.19 118.22
CA LEU A 834 163.67 -12.70 119.53
C LEU A 834 163.75 -14.23 119.59
N ASP A 835 163.24 -14.92 118.57
CA ASP A 835 163.24 -16.39 118.49
C ASP A 835 164.68 -16.97 118.42
N LYS A 836 165.64 -16.19 117.90
CA LYS A 836 167.06 -16.59 117.85
C LYS A 836 167.76 -16.43 119.20
N ILE A 837 167.47 -15.35 119.93
CA ILE A 837 167.98 -15.13 121.30
C ILE A 837 167.42 -16.20 122.25
N GLU A 838 166.15 -16.58 122.10
CA GLU A 838 165.51 -17.62 122.91
C GLU A 838 166.16 -19.01 122.69
N LYS A 839 166.55 -19.31 121.44
CA LYS A 839 167.24 -20.56 121.08
C LYS A 839 168.69 -20.61 121.54
N ASP A 840 169.40 -19.48 121.51
CA ASP A 840 170.77 -19.36 122.00
C ASP A 840 170.82 -19.43 123.54
N LEU A 841 169.81 -18.91 124.25
CA LEU A 841 169.66 -19.03 125.72
C LEU A 841 169.35 -20.46 126.18
N GLN A 842 168.57 -21.24 125.42
CA GLN A 842 168.29 -22.65 125.76
C GLN A 842 169.51 -23.56 125.55
N GLN A 843 170.44 -23.24 124.64
CA GLN A 843 171.68 -24.02 124.43
C GLN A 843 172.78 -23.73 125.45
N LEU A 844 172.77 -22.55 126.09
CA LEU A 844 173.75 -22.16 127.13
C LEU A 844 173.45 -22.74 128.52
N LEU A 845 172.22 -23.19 128.80
CA LEU A 845 171.86 -23.77 130.11
C LEU A 845 172.02 -25.29 130.20
N THR A 846 172.39 -25.96 129.10
CA THR A 846 172.65 -27.42 129.06
C THR A 846 174.15 -27.77 129.07
N LYS A 847 175.00 -26.77 129.37
CA LYS A 847 176.45 -26.87 129.63
C LYS A 847 176.75 -26.06 130.90
#